data_AF-A0A7S2PYY3-F1
#
_entry.id   AF-A0A7S2PYY3-F1
#
_cell.length_a   1.000
_cell.length_b   1.000
_cell.length_c   1.000
_cell.angle_alpha   90.00
_cell.angle_beta   90.00
_cell.angle_gamma   90.00
#
_symmetry.space_group_name_H-M   'P 1'
#
loop_
_entity.id
_entity.type
_entity.pdbx_description
1 polymer ?
#
loop_
_entity_poly.entity_id
_entity_poly.type
_entity_poly.pdbx_seq_one_letter_code
_entity_poly.pdbx_strand_id
1 'polypeptide(L)'
;MDEDSGDLRSISSWASEALSWLLVASGNDAASSRFAPAFPDKQKQNNKPLRFSHFARRCASKKNKNKLPSGDNDAVYFTPVKRDRAPIIARIFRPLLRDLFVFKVVNTILTHLGIDSDFDTLQLYFGEWLRSLPADAIKANMSGNWRPMVRWLHDMILNAYQRNRHNPEELDDASLEKVVKLESLLKFCNEIEDLPKAFFIAVICIDAVSTASLQIEEKTYGKITQMDSIRPWETLLRRLRVCLLVSLRLSGEVDSGGFNPMTVSSVSKPGTFSTYAWIAKDELTLSHENQVLMAMETAYMSSSEAFYPSTADGDATAHKKAMLQSCSNSQRGSLRSPSGLTSDSLSPPLLFYLKDHGRCTTRLAAHRALILVGLWGQTPGNMLLLRRCVESLQIAQENTNQFGLATLLEIWQSRIRPVFQSLMFGLGIADELSHEVFSSLIEDRVWLSEFTFHARTVLGMILECTSKNLTQDISDEDLVSDKSEMWPPLRECPILSALVSKLRPVKSSSVMLHHIVAFTFEMTHDIDSIASAVPSFTSLFSVGSLFSEMPPIPKESIEQRGLIDQAIVDRAQKSSSNPIIDNFDCIKDVELVGKAFGLDPRYTRTRYLVEIIRLGKDASINDLLGGSSAALMKPLFIEELVEILCVRLHGIISSLKRTKQYRGVVSRLDAEASTWVKEQAERITSQDDEYTPVSLIITHSLILRLRSMAENDALSEQINSLCLISETLLKAVREQEQQRVMDV
;
A
#
# COMPACT_ATOMS: atom_id res chain seq x y z
N MET A 1 10.97 63.57 15.45
CA MET A 1 9.50 63.74 15.38
C MET A 1 9.03 62.74 14.33
N ASP A 2 9.11 61.43 14.53
CA ASP A 2 8.79 60.59 15.70
C ASP A 2 7.42 60.89 16.28
N GLU A 3 6.68 59.79 16.49
CA GLU A 3 5.31 59.66 17.02
C GLU A 3 4.17 59.71 15.99
N ASP A 4 4.03 58.64 15.19
CA ASP A 4 2.70 58.03 14.96
C ASP A 4 2.80 56.55 14.52
N SER A 5 3.62 55.77 15.24
CA SER A 5 3.78 54.32 15.08
C SER A 5 3.09 53.54 16.20
N GLY A 6 1.89 53.98 16.60
CA GLY A 6 1.09 53.34 17.64
C GLY A 6 0.13 52.28 17.09
N ASP A 7 0.42 51.01 17.40
CA ASP A 7 -0.51 49.87 17.41
C ASP A 7 -1.05 49.33 16.07
N LEU A 8 -0.16 48.74 15.27
CA LEU A 8 -0.47 47.51 14.54
C LEU A 8 -0.20 46.33 15.48
N ARG A 9 -1.19 45.89 16.25
CA ARG A 9 -1.09 44.60 16.96
C ARG A 9 -0.79 43.52 15.92
N SER A 10 0.34 42.85 16.07
CA SER A 10 0.75 41.75 15.20
C SER A 10 -0.36 40.70 15.12
N ILE A 11 -0.62 40.19 13.91
CA ILE A 11 -1.56 39.09 13.70
C ILE A 11 -1.12 37.92 14.57
N SER A 12 -2.04 37.29 15.32
CA SER A 12 -1.69 36.16 16.18
C SER A 12 -1.09 35.03 15.33
N SER A 13 -0.18 34.25 15.92
CA SER A 13 0.48 33.15 15.20
C SER A 13 -0.52 32.14 14.64
N TRP A 14 -1.66 31.93 15.33
CA TRP A 14 -2.80 31.14 14.88
C TRP A 14 -3.56 31.76 13.71
N ALA A 15 -3.79 33.07 13.73
CA ALA A 15 -4.45 33.77 12.62
C ALA A 15 -3.58 33.76 11.35
N SER A 16 -2.26 33.93 11.48
CA SER A 16 -1.32 33.81 10.36
C SER A 16 -1.35 32.40 9.74
N GLU A 17 -1.40 31.37 10.59
CA GLU A 17 -1.52 29.97 10.14
C GLU A 17 -2.87 29.70 9.45
N ALA A 18 -3.99 30.17 10.01
CA ALA A 18 -5.32 30.02 9.42
C ALA A 18 -5.41 30.63 8.02
N LEU A 19 -4.84 31.82 7.83
CA LEU A 19 -4.76 32.49 6.53
C LEU A 19 -3.93 31.68 5.54
N SER A 20 -2.83 31.08 6.00
CA SER A 20 -1.97 30.24 5.19
C SER A 20 -2.66 28.95 4.74
N TRP A 21 -3.39 28.27 5.63
CA TRP A 21 -4.18 27.09 5.27
C TRP A 21 -5.27 27.40 4.25
N LEU A 22 -5.97 28.53 4.40
CA LEU A 22 -6.95 28.99 3.42
C LEU A 22 -6.32 29.23 2.04
N LEU A 23 -5.13 29.83 1.99
CA LEU A 23 -4.40 30.04 0.74
C LEU A 23 -4.02 28.71 0.07
N VAL A 24 -3.41 27.79 0.82
CA VAL A 24 -3.01 26.46 0.30
C VAL A 24 -4.23 25.67 -0.18
N ALA A 25 -5.31 25.65 0.60
CA ALA A 25 -6.54 24.95 0.22
C ALA A 25 -7.19 25.55 -1.04
N SER A 26 -7.14 26.87 -1.20
CA SER A 26 -7.68 27.54 -2.40
C SER A 26 -6.83 27.32 -3.66
N GLY A 27 -5.54 27.02 -3.52
CA GLY A 27 -4.63 26.75 -4.62
C GLY A 27 -4.62 25.29 -5.10
N ASN A 28 -5.28 24.38 -4.39
CA ASN A 28 -5.35 22.96 -4.73
C ASN A 28 -6.74 22.63 -5.28
N ASP A 29 -6.83 22.30 -6.58
CA ASP A 29 -8.12 22.08 -7.27
C ASP A 29 -8.96 20.96 -6.62
N ALA A 30 -8.32 19.84 -6.24
CA ALA A 30 -8.97 18.72 -5.56
C ALA A 30 -9.51 19.15 -4.18
N ALA A 31 -8.70 19.88 -3.41
CA ALA A 31 -9.12 20.46 -2.14
C ALA A 31 -10.23 21.51 -2.31
N SER A 32 -10.18 22.35 -3.35
CA SER A 32 -11.21 23.36 -3.63
C SER A 32 -12.56 22.73 -3.93
N SER A 33 -12.56 21.58 -4.64
CA SER A 33 -13.78 20.84 -4.96
C SER A 33 -14.42 20.19 -3.73
N ARG A 34 -13.59 19.76 -2.76
CA ARG A 34 -14.03 19.10 -1.52
C ARG A 34 -14.44 20.10 -0.44
N PHE A 35 -13.70 21.19 -0.30
CA PHE A 35 -13.97 22.27 0.67
C PHE A 35 -14.87 23.37 0.09
N ALA A 36 -15.38 23.20 -1.13
CA ALA A 36 -16.36 24.10 -1.72
C ALA A 36 -17.57 24.24 -0.77
N PRO A 37 -18.12 25.45 -0.60
CA PRO A 37 -19.31 25.62 0.20
C PRO A 37 -20.44 24.74 -0.37
N ALA A 38 -21.27 24.18 0.52
CA ALA A 38 -22.46 23.38 0.19
C ALA A 38 -23.53 24.09 -0.68
N PHE A 39 -23.20 25.26 -1.26
CA PHE A 39 -23.98 25.94 -2.26
C PHE A 39 -23.12 26.13 -3.52
N PRO A 40 -23.57 25.65 -4.68
CA PRO A 40 -22.79 25.75 -5.91
C PRO A 40 -22.62 27.22 -6.33
N ASP A 41 -21.36 27.64 -6.53
CA ASP A 41 -20.98 28.91 -7.17
C ASP A 41 -21.53 29.06 -8.61
N LYS A 42 -22.12 28.00 -9.16
CA LYS A 42 -22.75 28.00 -10.49
C LYS A 42 -24.10 28.71 -10.56
N GLN A 43 -24.68 29.18 -9.45
CA GLN A 43 -25.80 30.14 -9.52
C GLN A 43 -25.30 31.58 -9.69
N LYS A 44 -24.68 31.84 -10.85
CA LYS A 44 -24.79 33.14 -11.54
C LYS A 44 -26.20 33.37 -12.12
N GLN A 45 -27.25 32.81 -11.49
CA GLN A 45 -28.62 33.16 -11.82
C GLN A 45 -29.06 34.34 -10.94
N ASN A 46 -29.01 35.52 -11.55
CA ASN A 46 -29.92 36.65 -11.33
C ASN A 46 -30.52 36.79 -9.94
N ASN A 47 -29.71 37.13 -8.94
CA ASN A 47 -30.22 37.64 -7.67
C ASN A 47 -29.53 38.97 -7.39
N LYS A 48 -30.17 40.06 -7.84
CA LYS A 48 -29.87 41.40 -7.30
C LYS A 48 -29.93 41.28 -5.77
N PRO A 49 -28.92 41.76 -5.02
CA PRO A 49 -28.94 41.68 -3.57
C PRO A 49 -30.25 42.29 -3.06
N LEU A 50 -31.00 41.53 -2.27
CA LEU A 50 -32.18 42.07 -1.60
C LEU A 50 -31.67 43.19 -0.69
N ARG A 51 -31.93 44.44 -1.07
CA ARG A 51 -31.42 45.59 -0.32
C ARG A 51 -31.95 45.45 1.10
N PHE A 52 -31.07 45.53 2.10
CA PHE A 52 -31.44 45.48 3.52
C PHE A 52 -32.59 46.46 3.83
N SER A 53 -32.64 47.59 3.12
CA SER A 53 -33.72 48.56 3.17
C SER A 53 -35.12 48.02 2.81
N HIS A 54 -35.23 46.97 1.99
CA HIS A 54 -36.52 46.33 1.65
C HIS A 54 -37.03 45.43 2.78
N PHE A 55 -36.13 44.65 3.39
CA PHE A 55 -36.41 43.85 4.59
C PHE A 55 -36.74 44.77 5.78
N ALA A 56 -35.89 45.77 6.01
CA ALA A 56 -36.10 46.78 7.05
C ALA A 56 -37.38 47.61 6.84
N ARG A 57 -37.76 47.97 5.60
CA ARG A 57 -39.04 48.66 5.31
C ARG A 57 -40.26 47.83 5.69
N ARG A 58 -40.21 46.51 5.49
CA ARG A 58 -41.30 45.60 5.87
C ARG A 58 -41.40 45.46 7.39
N CYS A 59 -40.28 45.39 8.09
CA CYS A 59 -40.26 45.41 9.57
C CYS A 59 -40.61 46.79 10.17
N ALA A 60 -40.32 47.89 9.46
CA ALA A 60 -40.51 49.27 9.92
C ALA A 60 -41.90 49.87 9.59
N SER A 61 -42.82 49.11 8.98
CA SER A 61 -44.17 49.56 8.63
C SER A 61 -45.07 49.93 9.83
N LYS A 62 -44.53 49.95 11.05
CA LYS A 62 -45.25 50.25 12.31
C LYS A 62 -45.32 51.74 12.70
N LYS A 63 -44.95 52.71 11.84
CA LYS A 63 -44.99 54.14 12.21
C LYS A 63 -46.09 54.98 11.54
N ASN A 64 -47.23 54.40 11.18
CA ASN A 64 -48.45 55.18 10.98
C ASN A 64 -49.39 55.01 12.18
N LYS A 65 -49.44 56.05 13.04
CA LYS A 65 -50.08 56.08 14.36
C LYS A 65 -51.62 55.98 14.39
N ASN A 66 -52.30 55.63 13.29
CA ASN A 66 -53.77 55.75 13.20
C ASN A 66 -54.54 54.44 12.92
N LYS A 67 -54.03 53.26 13.33
CA LYS A 67 -54.85 52.03 13.39
C LYS A 67 -54.57 51.23 14.65
N LEU A 68 -55.64 50.88 15.37
CA LEU A 68 -55.61 49.92 16.47
C LEU A 68 -55.08 48.56 15.98
N PRO A 69 -54.33 47.82 16.81
CA PRO A 69 -53.76 46.54 16.43
C PRO A 69 -54.85 45.48 16.38
N SER A 70 -55.23 45.03 15.18
CA SER A 70 -56.07 43.84 15.01
C SER A 70 -55.20 42.65 14.62
N GLY A 71 -55.08 41.68 15.53
CA GLY A 71 -54.79 40.26 15.27
C GLY A 71 -53.47 39.89 14.60
N ASP A 72 -52.59 39.21 15.36
CA ASP A 72 -51.61 38.14 15.04
C ASP A 72 -50.91 38.00 13.65
N ASN A 73 -51.09 38.91 12.70
CA ASN A 73 -50.67 38.75 11.30
C ASN A 73 -49.52 39.67 10.86
N ASP A 74 -48.90 40.39 11.80
CA ASP A 74 -47.84 41.37 11.50
C ASP A 74 -46.42 40.90 11.92
N ALA A 75 -46.27 39.62 12.26
CA ALA A 75 -44.97 39.01 12.48
C ALA A 75 -44.44 38.41 11.17
N VAL A 76 -43.22 38.78 10.80
CA VAL A 76 -42.50 38.13 9.69
C VAL A 76 -41.94 36.83 10.24
N TYR A 77 -42.66 35.73 10.02
CA TYR A 77 -42.18 34.41 10.38
C TYR A 77 -41.21 33.90 9.32
N PHE A 78 -40.04 33.43 9.76
CA PHE A 78 -39.24 32.56 8.89
C PHE A 78 -39.99 31.24 8.70
N THR A 79 -39.87 30.67 7.50
CA THR A 79 -40.31 29.30 7.24
C THR A 79 -39.79 28.34 8.32
N PRO A 80 -40.63 27.41 8.82
CA PRO A 80 -40.20 26.40 9.78
C PRO A 80 -39.19 25.40 9.17
N VAL A 81 -39.09 25.38 7.83
CA VAL A 81 -38.19 24.51 7.09
C VAL A 81 -36.74 25.04 7.18
N LYS A 82 -35.87 24.33 7.92
CA LYS A 82 -34.45 24.69 8.13
C LYS A 82 -33.71 25.01 6.80
N ARG A 83 -33.99 24.23 5.74
CA ARG A 83 -33.39 24.38 4.40
C ARG A 83 -33.59 25.77 3.80
N ASP A 84 -34.77 26.35 4.02
CA ASP A 84 -35.19 27.57 3.36
C ASP A 84 -34.90 28.82 4.23
N ARG A 85 -34.79 28.63 5.55
CA ARG A 85 -34.45 29.68 6.53
C ARG A 85 -32.96 30.05 6.52
N ALA A 86 -32.07 29.06 6.42
CA ALA A 86 -30.62 29.27 6.51
C ALA A 86 -30.04 30.25 5.45
N PRO A 87 -30.44 30.20 4.15
CA PRO A 87 -29.98 31.17 3.15
C PRO A 87 -30.45 32.60 3.41
N ILE A 88 -31.62 32.77 4.04
CA ILE A 88 -32.20 34.08 4.32
C ILE A 88 -31.47 34.73 5.51
N ILE A 89 -31.24 33.96 6.57
CA ILE A 89 -30.47 34.41 7.74
C ILE A 89 -29.03 34.79 7.33
N ALA A 90 -28.36 33.93 6.57
CA ALA A 90 -27.01 34.22 6.04
C ALA A 90 -26.96 35.52 5.20
N ARG A 91 -28.04 35.82 4.46
CA ARG A 91 -28.18 37.06 3.67
C ARG A 91 -28.51 38.29 4.51
N ILE A 92 -29.23 38.15 5.63
CA ILE A 92 -29.53 39.26 6.56
C ILE A 92 -28.29 39.71 7.32
N PHE A 93 -27.39 38.78 7.66
CA PHE A 93 -26.15 39.09 8.37
C PHE A 93 -25.01 39.57 7.47
N ARG A 94 -25.07 39.31 6.15
CA ARG A 94 -24.03 39.72 5.18
C ARG A 94 -23.77 41.25 5.12
N PRO A 95 -24.78 42.14 5.17
CA PRO A 95 -24.57 43.59 5.27
C PRO A 95 -23.94 44.04 6.58
N LEU A 96 -24.16 43.33 7.69
CA LEU A 96 -23.63 43.71 9.01
C LEU A 96 -22.10 43.58 9.08
N LEU A 97 -21.48 42.85 8.14
CA LEU A 97 -20.02 42.74 7.99
C LEU A 97 -19.34 44.02 7.46
N ARG A 98 -20.09 45.01 6.95
CA ARG A 98 -19.52 46.21 6.31
C ARG A 98 -19.58 47.48 7.14
N ASP A 99 -20.59 47.66 7.98
CA ASP A 99 -20.83 48.93 8.68
C ASP A 99 -20.74 48.82 10.22
N LEU A 100 -21.54 47.96 10.87
CA LEU A 100 -21.62 47.88 12.34
C LEU A 100 -22.04 46.47 12.82
N PHE A 101 -21.09 45.57 12.98
CA PHE A 101 -21.31 44.27 13.65
C PHE A 101 -21.05 44.42 15.15
N VAL A 102 -22.03 44.97 15.87
CA VAL A 102 -21.96 45.25 17.32
C VAL A 102 -22.93 44.34 18.07
N PHE A 103 -22.48 43.77 19.19
CA PHE A 103 -23.25 42.83 20.02
C PHE A 103 -24.69 43.27 20.28
N LYS A 104 -24.89 44.52 20.73
CA LYS A 104 -26.24 45.05 20.99
C LYS A 104 -27.16 45.02 19.77
N VAL A 105 -26.65 45.35 18.58
CA VAL A 105 -27.44 45.37 17.33
C VAL A 105 -27.83 43.95 16.93
N VAL A 106 -26.85 43.04 16.92
CA VAL A 106 -27.08 41.63 16.56
C VAL A 106 -28.01 40.97 17.57
N ASN A 107 -27.78 41.18 18.87
CA ASN A 107 -28.62 40.63 19.92
C ASN A 107 -30.05 41.20 19.87
N THR A 108 -30.23 42.49 19.56
CA THR A 108 -31.58 43.08 19.37
C THR A 108 -32.31 42.42 18.20
N ILE A 109 -31.61 42.12 17.10
CA ILE A 109 -32.18 41.37 15.97
C ILE A 109 -32.59 39.97 16.45
N LEU A 110 -31.72 39.26 17.17
CA LEU A 110 -32.01 37.92 17.69
C LEU A 110 -33.18 37.90 18.68
N THR A 111 -33.27 38.89 19.58
CA THR A 111 -34.39 39.10 20.50
C THR A 111 -35.69 39.34 19.75
N HIS A 112 -35.67 40.19 18.72
CA HIS A 112 -36.87 40.42 17.89
C HIS A 112 -37.27 39.19 17.07
N LEU A 113 -36.36 38.27 16.82
CA LEU A 113 -36.64 36.99 16.16
C LEU A 113 -37.05 35.89 17.16
N GLY A 114 -36.97 36.12 18.46
CA GLY A 114 -37.27 35.15 19.52
C GLY A 114 -36.22 34.02 19.62
N ILE A 115 -34.96 34.32 19.31
CA ILE A 115 -33.87 33.34 19.19
C ILE A 115 -32.77 33.59 20.24
N ASP A 116 -32.96 34.55 21.15
CA ASP A 116 -31.95 35.03 22.10
C ASP A 116 -31.93 34.29 23.45
N SER A 117 -32.83 33.33 23.67
CA SER A 117 -33.00 32.65 24.96
C SER A 117 -32.05 31.46 25.18
N ASP A 118 -31.49 30.86 24.12
CA ASP A 118 -30.63 29.68 24.21
C ASP A 118 -29.20 29.97 23.74
N PHE A 119 -28.27 29.99 24.71
CA PHE A 119 -26.85 30.29 24.49
C PHE A 119 -26.14 29.27 23.60
N ASP A 120 -26.52 27.99 23.66
CA ASP A 120 -25.91 26.94 22.83
C ASP A 120 -26.37 27.06 21.39
N THR A 121 -27.66 27.33 21.19
CA THR A 121 -28.22 27.60 19.87
C THR A 121 -27.60 28.85 19.20
N LEU A 122 -27.33 29.91 19.96
CA LEU A 122 -26.66 31.11 19.46
C LEU A 122 -25.23 30.84 18.98
N GLN A 123 -24.48 30.00 19.70
CA GLN A 123 -23.16 29.54 19.28
C GLN A 123 -23.23 28.80 17.94
N LEU A 124 -24.16 27.83 17.82
CA LEU A 124 -24.33 27.05 16.60
C LEU A 124 -24.68 27.94 15.40
N TYR A 125 -25.57 28.93 15.57
CA TYR A 125 -25.88 29.87 14.50
C TYR A 125 -24.70 30.72 14.07
N PHE A 126 -23.86 31.13 15.02
CA PHE A 126 -22.62 31.84 14.69
C PHE A 126 -21.69 30.97 13.84
N GLY A 127 -21.48 29.70 14.23
CA GLY A 127 -20.68 28.75 13.47
C GLY A 127 -21.23 28.47 12.07
N GLU A 128 -22.53 28.17 11.95
CA GLU A 128 -23.21 27.94 10.67
C GLU A 128 -23.12 29.19 9.75
N TRP A 129 -23.25 30.38 10.34
CA TRP A 129 -23.14 31.65 9.63
C TRP A 129 -21.73 31.87 9.08
N LEU A 130 -20.68 31.73 9.89
CA LEU A 130 -19.30 31.90 9.42
C LEU A 130 -18.93 30.92 8.30
N ARG A 131 -19.39 29.68 8.41
CA ARG A 131 -19.18 28.66 7.35
C ARG A 131 -19.74 29.11 5.99
N SER A 132 -20.79 29.94 5.99
CA SER A 132 -21.45 30.44 4.77
C SER A 132 -20.78 31.67 4.15
N LEU A 133 -19.79 32.28 4.82
CA LEU A 133 -19.13 33.48 4.32
C LEU A 133 -18.03 33.14 3.29
N PRO A 134 -17.80 34.03 2.30
CA PRO A 134 -16.67 33.88 1.38
C PRO A 134 -15.35 34.13 2.11
N ALA A 135 -14.28 33.49 1.63
CA ALA A 135 -12.94 33.56 2.22
C ALA A 135 -12.43 35.00 2.41
N ASP A 136 -12.77 35.93 1.50
CA ASP A 136 -12.33 37.33 1.61
C ASP A 136 -13.04 38.11 2.73
N ALA A 137 -14.33 37.82 2.97
CA ALA A 137 -15.06 38.41 4.10
C ALA A 137 -14.54 37.89 5.44
N ILE A 138 -14.11 36.63 5.44
CA ILE A 138 -13.42 35.95 6.54
C ILE A 138 -12.05 36.62 6.80
N LYS A 139 -11.20 36.79 5.78
CA LYS A 139 -9.87 37.44 5.92
C LYS A 139 -9.94 38.85 6.54
N ALA A 140 -10.91 39.66 6.11
CA ALA A 140 -11.10 41.02 6.63
C ALA A 140 -11.39 41.08 8.14
N ASN A 141 -11.81 39.97 8.76
CA ASN A 141 -12.07 39.88 10.20
C ASN A 141 -10.86 39.45 11.05
N MET A 142 -9.74 39.05 10.42
CA MET A 142 -8.50 38.65 11.10
C MET A 142 -7.44 39.76 11.14
N SER A 143 -7.48 40.69 10.19
CA SER A 143 -6.49 41.76 10.04
C SER A 143 -7.02 43.09 10.57
N GLY A 144 -6.19 43.82 11.31
CA GLY A 144 -6.48 45.18 11.78
C GLY A 144 -7.12 45.28 13.17
N ASN A 145 -7.33 46.52 13.62
CA ASN A 145 -7.82 46.85 14.97
C ASN A 145 -9.33 46.59 15.14
N TRP A 146 -10.07 46.44 14.03
CA TRP A 146 -11.50 46.17 14.02
C TRP A 146 -11.77 44.68 13.75
N ARG A 147 -11.99 43.89 14.81
CA ARG A 147 -12.33 42.46 14.75
C ARG A 147 -13.76 42.20 15.27
N PRO A 148 -14.80 42.50 14.47
CA PRO A 148 -16.17 42.51 14.95
C PRO A 148 -16.67 41.14 15.45
N MET A 149 -16.27 40.05 14.81
CA MET A 149 -16.66 38.70 15.20
C MET A 149 -16.08 38.29 16.56
N VAL A 150 -14.80 38.57 16.79
CA VAL A 150 -14.12 38.33 18.07
C VAL A 150 -14.80 39.15 19.17
N ARG A 151 -15.05 40.44 18.91
CA ARG A 151 -15.72 41.34 19.86
C ARG A 151 -17.13 40.88 20.19
N TRP A 152 -17.88 40.41 19.19
CA TRP A 152 -19.22 39.90 19.40
C TRP A 152 -19.24 38.66 20.28
N LEU A 153 -18.37 37.67 20.02
CA LEU A 153 -18.24 36.48 20.86
C LEU A 153 -17.77 36.83 22.28
N HIS A 154 -16.80 37.73 22.41
CA HIS A 154 -16.34 38.24 23.70
C HIS A 154 -17.51 38.81 24.52
N ASP A 155 -18.29 39.72 23.91
CA ASP A 155 -19.44 40.33 24.57
C ASP A 155 -20.52 39.28 24.87
N MET A 156 -20.70 38.29 24.00
CA MET A 156 -21.63 37.18 24.20
C MET A 156 -21.24 36.34 25.43
N ILE A 157 -19.96 35.98 25.58
CA ILE A 157 -19.42 35.24 26.73
C ILE A 157 -19.65 36.03 28.02
N LEU A 158 -19.24 37.30 28.06
CA LEU A 158 -19.37 38.12 29.26
C LEU A 158 -20.83 38.32 29.69
N ASN A 159 -21.74 38.55 28.73
CA ASN A 159 -23.15 38.72 29.03
C ASN A 159 -23.79 37.41 29.52
N ALA A 160 -23.48 36.27 28.91
CA ALA A 160 -23.99 34.97 29.34
C ALA A 160 -23.46 34.60 30.74
N TYR A 161 -22.16 34.82 30.98
CA TYR A 161 -21.54 34.62 32.29
C TYR A 161 -22.21 35.47 33.38
N GLN A 162 -22.47 36.76 33.11
CA GLN A 162 -23.14 37.66 34.05
C GLN A 162 -24.59 37.25 34.35
N ARG A 163 -25.36 36.87 33.31
CA ARG A 163 -26.74 36.39 33.49
C ARG A 163 -26.78 35.14 34.38
N ASN A 164 -25.91 34.18 34.12
CA ASN A 164 -25.89 32.91 34.86
C ASN A 164 -25.38 33.09 36.30
N ARG A 165 -24.49 34.05 36.57
CA ARG A 165 -24.06 34.40 37.93
C ARG A 165 -25.18 35.03 38.78
N HIS A 166 -26.18 35.65 38.16
CA HIS A 166 -27.31 36.29 38.86
C HIS A 166 -28.48 35.34 39.15
N ASN A 167 -28.43 34.09 38.68
CA ASN A 167 -29.35 33.00 39.04
C ASN A 167 -28.59 31.90 39.83
N PRO A 168 -28.19 32.17 41.09
CA PRO A 168 -27.34 31.27 41.87
C PRO A 168 -28.02 29.98 42.36
N GLU A 169 -29.35 29.84 42.19
CA GLU A 169 -30.10 28.69 42.71
C GLU A 169 -30.00 27.43 41.84
N GLU A 170 -29.42 27.48 40.63
CA GLU A 170 -29.52 26.37 39.65
C GLU A 170 -28.22 25.94 38.93
N LEU A 171 -27.06 26.61 39.10
CA LEU A 171 -25.88 26.34 38.24
C LEU A 171 -24.58 26.11 39.02
N ASP A 172 -23.91 24.99 38.71
CA ASP A 172 -22.59 24.64 39.21
C ASP A 172 -21.46 25.40 38.47
N ASP A 173 -20.26 25.47 39.08
CA ASP A 173 -19.08 26.09 38.47
C ASP A 173 -18.76 25.48 37.08
N ALA A 174 -19.09 24.19 36.88
CA ALA A 174 -18.92 23.50 35.61
C ALA A 174 -19.76 24.13 34.48
N SER A 175 -20.99 24.54 34.76
CA SER A 175 -21.86 25.18 33.76
C SER A 175 -21.38 26.58 33.38
N LEU A 176 -20.78 27.33 34.31
CA LEU A 176 -20.13 28.61 34.01
C LEU A 176 -18.87 28.41 33.15
N GLU A 177 -18.08 27.38 33.43
CA GLU A 177 -16.93 27.04 32.59
C GLU A 177 -17.33 26.72 31.14
N LYS A 178 -18.45 25.99 30.94
CA LYS A 178 -18.96 25.69 29.59
C LYS A 178 -19.28 26.94 28.79
N VAL A 179 -19.86 27.95 29.45
CA VAL A 179 -20.17 29.25 28.85
C VAL A 179 -18.89 29.97 28.43
N VAL A 180 -17.90 30.03 29.32
CA VAL A 180 -16.61 30.69 29.04
C VAL A 180 -15.86 29.98 27.92
N LYS A 181 -15.91 28.65 27.87
CA LYS A 181 -15.22 27.81 26.88
C LYS A 181 -15.91 27.78 25.52
N LEU A 182 -17.13 28.31 25.38
CA LEU A 182 -17.96 28.17 24.17
C LEU A 182 -18.08 26.70 23.72
N GLU A 183 -18.47 25.81 24.66
CA GLU A 183 -18.44 24.35 24.45
C GLU A 183 -19.21 23.89 23.20
N SER A 184 -20.39 24.46 22.94
CA SER A 184 -21.20 24.12 21.77
C SER A 184 -20.52 24.48 20.45
N LEU A 185 -19.82 25.62 20.41
CA LEU A 185 -19.04 26.03 19.24
C LEU A 185 -17.76 25.20 19.07
N LEU A 186 -17.13 24.81 20.18
CA LEU A 186 -15.99 23.89 20.19
C LEU A 186 -16.40 22.54 19.59
N LYS A 187 -17.53 21.98 20.02
CA LYS A 187 -18.09 20.75 19.46
C LYS A 187 -18.44 20.89 17.99
N PHE A 188 -19.09 22.00 17.60
CA PHE A 188 -19.38 22.30 16.20
C PHE A 188 -18.11 22.25 15.34
N CYS A 189 -17.03 22.94 15.73
CA CYS A 189 -15.78 22.93 14.98
C CYS A 189 -15.09 21.56 14.91
N ASN A 190 -15.35 20.64 15.85
CA ASN A 190 -14.86 19.26 15.77
C ASN A 190 -15.57 18.43 14.68
N GLU A 191 -16.77 18.83 14.26
CA GLU A 191 -17.66 18.11 13.35
C GLU A 191 -17.73 18.72 11.95
N ILE A 192 -17.12 19.89 11.71
CA ILE A 192 -17.12 20.55 10.40
C ILE A 192 -16.17 19.83 9.42
N GLU A 193 -16.70 19.49 8.23
CA GLU A 193 -15.94 18.90 7.12
C GLU A 193 -15.06 19.91 6.37
N ASP A 194 -15.49 21.18 6.31
CA ASP A 194 -14.71 22.29 5.75
C ASP A 194 -13.59 22.68 6.72
N LEU A 195 -12.52 21.88 6.72
CA LEU A 195 -11.40 21.99 7.65
C LEU A 195 -10.74 23.38 7.67
N PRO A 196 -10.51 24.08 6.52
CA PRO A 196 -9.96 25.43 6.54
C PRO A 196 -10.86 26.42 7.28
N LYS A 197 -12.19 26.34 7.10
CA LYS A 197 -13.12 27.19 7.84
C LYS A 197 -13.26 26.77 9.29
N ALA A 198 -13.22 25.48 9.60
CA ALA A 198 -13.21 25.00 10.99
C ALA A 198 -12.03 25.56 11.77
N PHE A 199 -10.83 25.52 11.17
CA PHE A 199 -9.62 26.11 11.73
C PHE A 199 -9.79 27.61 11.94
N PHE A 200 -10.33 28.31 10.95
CA PHE A 200 -10.58 29.74 11.04
C PHE A 200 -11.56 30.12 12.16
N ILE A 201 -12.71 29.43 12.26
CA ILE A 201 -13.71 29.67 13.31
C ILE A 201 -13.07 29.45 14.68
N ALA A 202 -12.27 28.38 14.84
CA ALA A 202 -11.56 28.10 16.08
C ALA A 202 -10.57 29.22 16.47
N VAL A 203 -9.90 29.85 15.50
CA VAL A 203 -9.03 31.02 15.78
C VAL A 203 -9.83 32.24 16.27
N ILE A 204 -11.01 32.50 15.70
CA ILE A 204 -11.87 33.59 16.22
C ILE A 204 -12.30 33.29 17.65
N CYS A 205 -12.66 32.02 17.92
CA CYS A 205 -13.13 31.60 19.22
C CYS A 205 -12.04 31.69 20.28
N ILE A 206 -10.82 31.22 20.00
CA ILE A 206 -9.72 31.30 20.98
C ILE A 206 -9.35 32.74 21.31
N ASP A 207 -9.34 33.66 20.33
CA ASP A 207 -9.09 35.08 20.57
C ASP A 207 -10.19 35.70 21.47
N ALA A 208 -11.46 35.34 21.23
CA ALA A 208 -12.60 35.82 22.01
C ALA A 208 -12.63 35.23 23.43
N VAL A 209 -12.41 33.92 23.56
CA VAL A 209 -12.35 33.21 24.84
C VAL A 209 -11.17 33.72 25.65
N SER A 210 -9.99 33.89 25.04
CA SER A 210 -8.80 34.42 25.71
C SER A 210 -9.05 35.81 26.32
N THR A 211 -9.64 36.73 25.55
CA THR A 211 -9.91 38.10 26.03
C THR A 211 -11.04 38.15 27.07
N ALA A 212 -12.09 37.34 26.92
CA ALA A 212 -13.19 37.31 27.87
C ALA A 212 -12.80 36.62 29.18
N SER A 213 -12.07 35.51 29.10
CA SER A 213 -11.62 34.74 30.27
C SER A 213 -10.63 35.52 31.12
N LEU A 214 -9.74 36.35 30.56
CA LEU A 214 -8.90 37.28 31.33
C LEU A 214 -9.73 38.18 32.27
N GLN A 215 -10.81 38.78 31.77
CA GLN A 215 -11.69 39.62 32.60
C GLN A 215 -12.49 38.82 33.62
N ILE A 216 -12.79 37.56 33.32
CA ILE A 216 -13.51 36.66 34.24
C ILE A 216 -12.55 36.15 35.32
N GLU A 217 -11.29 35.88 34.98
CA GLU A 217 -10.24 35.45 35.90
C GLU A 217 -10.00 36.50 36.99
N GLU A 218 -9.90 37.78 36.59
CA GLU A 218 -9.83 38.92 37.52
C GLU A 218 -11.05 38.98 38.44
N LYS A 219 -12.25 38.74 37.91
CA LYS A 219 -13.53 38.78 38.67
C LYS A 219 -13.78 37.55 39.54
N THR A 220 -13.07 36.46 39.29
CA THR A 220 -13.22 35.19 39.98
C THR A 220 -12.03 34.87 40.89
N TYR A 221 -11.02 35.74 40.94
CA TYR A 221 -9.77 35.53 41.67
C TYR A 221 -9.07 34.22 41.29
N GLY A 222 -9.05 33.90 39.99
CA GLY A 222 -8.35 32.72 39.48
C GLY A 222 -9.12 31.41 39.56
N LYS A 223 -10.41 31.39 39.96
CA LYS A 223 -11.21 30.15 39.92
C LYS A 223 -11.45 29.65 38.51
N ILE A 224 -11.70 30.55 37.56
CA ILE A 224 -11.73 30.25 36.13
C ILE A 224 -10.53 30.96 35.52
N THR A 225 -9.51 30.20 35.10
CA THR A 225 -8.30 30.77 34.53
C THR A 225 -8.44 30.94 33.01
N GLN A 226 -7.74 31.93 32.45
CA GLN A 226 -7.61 32.08 31.01
C GLN A 226 -7.02 30.82 30.37
N MET A 227 -5.97 30.27 30.99
CA MET A 227 -5.25 29.09 30.48
C MET A 227 -6.16 27.86 30.35
N ASP A 228 -6.97 27.57 31.37
CA ASP A 228 -7.91 26.44 31.33
C ASP A 228 -9.06 26.65 30.33
N SER A 229 -9.40 27.92 30.07
CA SER A 229 -10.43 28.30 29.10
C SER A 229 -9.95 28.16 27.65
N ILE A 230 -8.68 28.47 27.36
CA ILE A 230 -8.12 28.42 26.00
C ILE A 230 -7.56 27.04 25.62
N ARG A 231 -7.10 26.24 26.59
CA ARG A 231 -6.47 24.92 26.34
C ARG A 231 -7.30 23.97 25.45
N PRO A 232 -8.64 23.87 25.58
CA PRO A 232 -9.45 23.06 24.66
C PRO A 232 -9.39 23.56 23.21
N TRP A 233 -9.31 24.87 22.99
CA TRP A 233 -9.21 25.48 21.67
C TRP A 233 -7.83 25.29 21.04
N GLU A 234 -6.75 25.41 21.82
CA GLU A 234 -5.40 25.08 21.35
C GLU A 234 -5.32 23.61 20.90
N THR A 235 -5.90 22.72 21.70
CA THR A 235 -5.97 21.28 21.38
C THR A 235 -6.73 21.06 20.08
N LEU A 236 -7.87 21.71 19.89
CA LEU A 236 -8.65 21.63 18.66
C LEU A 236 -7.86 22.16 17.45
N LEU A 237 -7.22 23.32 17.55
CA LEU A 237 -6.43 23.90 16.46
C LEU A 237 -5.28 22.97 16.03
N ARG A 238 -4.55 22.38 16.99
CA ARG A 238 -3.49 21.40 16.73
C ARG A 238 -4.03 20.13 16.05
N ARG A 239 -5.24 19.66 16.39
CA ARG A 239 -5.87 18.52 15.71
C ARG A 239 -6.38 18.86 14.31
N LEU A 240 -6.99 20.03 14.13
CA LEU A 240 -7.43 20.54 12.83
C LEU A 240 -6.25 20.72 11.88
N ARG A 241 -5.10 21.18 12.38
CA ARG A 241 -3.84 21.25 11.63
C ARG A 241 -3.44 19.89 11.05
N VAL A 242 -3.48 18.82 11.85
CA VAL A 242 -3.16 17.47 11.36
C VAL A 242 -4.18 17.02 10.30
N CYS A 243 -5.47 17.26 10.51
CA CYS A 243 -6.51 16.93 9.53
C CYS A 243 -6.26 17.66 8.19
N LEU A 244 -5.89 18.95 8.25
CA LEU A 244 -5.57 19.77 7.08
C LEU A 244 -4.32 19.26 6.37
N LEU A 245 -3.24 18.99 7.11
CA LEU A 245 -2.00 18.43 6.58
C LEU A 245 -2.26 17.14 5.80
N VAL A 246 -2.94 16.18 6.41
CA VAL A 246 -3.24 14.88 5.79
C VAL A 246 -4.18 15.06 4.58
N SER A 247 -5.27 15.82 4.75
CA SER A 247 -6.26 16.03 3.68
C SER A 247 -5.66 16.72 2.46
N LEU A 248 -4.87 17.77 2.64
CA LEU A 248 -4.28 18.51 1.53
C LEU A 248 -3.18 17.71 0.84
N ARG A 249 -2.37 16.99 1.60
CA ARG A 249 -1.27 16.19 1.06
C ARG A 249 -1.76 14.99 0.26
N LEU A 250 -2.80 14.32 0.74
CA LEU A 250 -3.44 13.20 0.05
C LEU A 250 -4.54 13.63 -0.94
N SER A 251 -4.64 14.92 -1.28
CA SER A 251 -5.65 15.46 -2.21
C SER A 251 -7.10 15.07 -1.86
N GLY A 252 -7.38 14.90 -0.57
CA GLY A 252 -8.68 14.50 -0.03
C GLY A 252 -8.98 13.00 -0.10
N GLU A 253 -8.03 12.21 -0.56
CA GLU A 253 -8.16 10.79 -0.85
C GLU A 253 -7.76 9.95 0.38
N VAL A 254 -8.42 10.24 1.51
CA VAL A 254 -8.08 9.75 2.86
C VAL A 254 -8.83 8.49 3.29
N ASP A 255 -9.80 8.05 2.47
CA ASP A 255 -10.65 6.89 2.75
C ASP A 255 -10.18 5.65 1.99
N SER A 256 -10.21 4.49 2.67
CA SER A 256 -9.98 3.18 2.05
C SER A 256 -11.26 2.33 1.95
N GLY A 257 -12.40 2.80 2.47
CA GLY A 257 -13.59 1.93 2.65
C GLY A 257 -14.94 2.57 3.05
N GLY A 258 -15.20 3.86 2.82
CA GLY A 258 -16.53 4.44 3.04
C GLY A 258 -16.58 5.98 3.00
N PHE A 259 -17.78 6.56 2.83
CA PHE A 259 -18.07 8.00 2.68
C PHE A 259 -18.00 8.79 4.01
N ASN A 260 -17.02 8.55 4.88
CA ASN A 260 -16.92 9.30 6.13
C ASN A 260 -16.10 10.58 5.94
N PRO A 261 -16.67 11.77 6.16
CA PRO A 261 -15.90 13.00 6.05
C PRO A 261 -14.80 13.05 7.12
N MET A 262 -13.62 13.52 6.73
CA MET A 262 -12.51 13.75 7.66
C MET A 262 -12.82 14.98 8.52
N THR A 263 -13.01 14.75 9.81
CA THR A 263 -13.21 15.76 10.85
C THR A 263 -12.41 15.35 12.09
N VAL A 264 -12.18 16.28 13.02
CA VAL A 264 -11.49 15.93 14.28
C VAL A 264 -12.28 14.86 15.06
N SER A 265 -13.61 14.94 15.04
CA SER A 265 -14.48 13.96 15.68
C SER A 265 -14.36 12.56 15.06
N SER A 266 -14.37 12.46 13.72
CA SER A 266 -14.32 11.18 13.02
C SER A 266 -12.94 10.52 13.11
N VAL A 267 -11.85 11.29 13.03
CA VAL A 267 -10.48 10.77 13.28
C VAL A 267 -10.29 10.35 14.73
N SER A 268 -10.91 11.06 15.68
CA SER A 268 -10.85 10.69 17.10
C SER A 268 -11.65 9.42 17.42
N LYS A 269 -12.63 9.04 16.59
CA LYS A 269 -13.42 7.82 16.77
C LYS A 269 -12.64 6.57 16.33
N PRO A 270 -12.44 5.56 17.20
CA PRO A 270 -11.84 4.29 16.83
C PRO A 270 -12.61 3.62 15.68
N GLY A 271 -11.92 2.86 14.82
CA GLY A 271 -12.59 2.12 13.75
C GLY A 271 -12.77 2.88 12.43
N THR A 272 -12.59 4.21 12.41
CA THR A 272 -12.97 5.04 11.25
C THR A 272 -11.86 5.21 10.22
N PHE A 273 -10.65 5.55 10.68
CA PHE A 273 -9.50 5.84 9.82
C PHE A 273 -8.28 5.04 10.25
N SER A 274 -7.41 4.70 9.29
CA SER A 274 -6.10 4.13 9.54
C SER A 274 -5.02 5.15 9.22
N THR A 275 -4.30 5.62 10.25
CA THR A 275 -3.12 6.49 10.06
C THR A 275 -2.04 5.80 9.24
N TYR A 276 -1.90 4.47 9.39
CA TYR A 276 -0.97 3.66 8.59
C TYR A 276 -1.33 3.68 7.11
N ALA A 277 -2.62 3.66 6.76
CA ALA A 277 -3.07 3.78 5.38
C ALA A 277 -2.73 5.15 4.78
N TRP A 278 -2.86 6.24 5.57
CA TRP A 278 -2.49 7.58 5.12
C TRP A 278 -1.00 7.68 4.82
N ILE A 279 -0.15 7.16 5.71
CA ILE A 279 1.30 7.16 5.55
C ILE A 279 1.70 6.31 4.34
N ALA A 280 1.20 5.07 4.26
CA ALA A 280 1.49 4.18 3.13
C ALA A 280 1.10 4.80 1.79
N LYS A 281 -0.05 5.49 1.75
CA LYS A 281 -0.49 6.20 0.54
C LYS A 281 0.43 7.35 0.18
N ASP A 282 0.81 8.19 1.14
CA ASP A 282 1.74 9.29 0.91
C ASP A 282 3.10 8.79 0.41
N GLU A 283 3.63 7.73 1.02
CA GLU A 283 4.89 7.11 0.62
C GLU A 283 4.85 6.57 -0.80
N LEU A 284 3.75 5.93 -1.19
CA LEU A 284 3.57 5.45 -2.56
C LEU A 284 3.46 6.60 -3.58
N THR A 285 3.08 7.82 -3.17
CA THR A 285 3.19 8.99 -4.07
C THR A 285 4.65 9.41 -4.32
N LEU A 286 5.58 9.01 -3.44
CA LEU A 286 7.00 9.35 -3.52
C LEU A 286 7.80 8.28 -4.26
N SER A 287 7.60 7.00 -3.93
CA SER A 287 8.25 5.87 -4.58
C SER A 287 7.44 4.58 -4.43
N HIS A 288 7.54 3.69 -5.41
CA HIS A 288 7.03 2.32 -5.32
C HIS A 288 8.13 1.31 -4.96
N GLU A 289 9.38 1.75 -4.80
CA GLU A 289 10.51 0.88 -4.50
C GLU A 289 10.64 0.67 -3.00
N ASN A 290 10.41 -0.55 -2.51
CA ASN A 290 10.43 -0.83 -1.07
C ASN A 290 11.78 -0.51 -0.42
N GLN A 291 12.91 -0.73 -1.09
CA GLN A 291 14.24 -0.37 -0.56
C GLN A 291 14.36 1.14 -0.29
N VAL A 292 13.82 1.97 -1.18
CA VAL A 292 13.78 3.42 -1.02
C VAL A 292 12.86 3.80 0.14
N LEU A 293 11.68 3.19 0.23
CA LEU A 293 10.74 3.46 1.30
C LEU A 293 11.31 3.08 2.68
N MET A 294 11.97 1.92 2.78
CA MET A 294 12.62 1.48 4.03
C MET A 294 13.80 2.39 4.42
N ALA A 295 14.60 2.84 3.44
CA ALA A 295 15.68 3.80 3.68
C ALA A 295 15.11 5.15 4.16
N MET A 296 14.02 5.62 3.55
CA MET A 296 13.29 6.81 3.98
C MET A 296 12.76 6.66 5.39
N GLU A 297 12.05 5.58 5.71
CA GLU A 297 11.56 5.29 7.06
C GLU A 297 12.69 5.36 8.08
N THR A 298 13.81 4.67 7.83
CA THR A 298 14.97 4.63 8.72
C THR A 298 15.54 6.04 8.92
N ALA A 299 15.72 6.80 7.84
CA ALA A 299 16.23 8.16 7.90
C ALA A 299 15.32 9.08 8.73
N TYR A 300 14.01 9.01 8.52
CA TYR A 300 13.05 9.87 9.23
C TYR A 300 12.87 9.47 10.70
N MET A 301 12.94 8.18 11.02
CA MET A 301 12.93 7.70 12.41
C MET A 301 14.14 8.22 13.20
N SER A 302 15.27 8.43 12.53
CA SER A 302 16.50 8.96 13.13
C SER A 302 16.62 10.49 13.10
N SER A 303 15.70 11.19 12.42
CA SER A 303 15.80 12.63 12.22
C SER A 303 15.45 13.42 13.49
N SER A 304 16.36 14.31 13.89
CA SER A 304 16.12 15.29 14.95
C SER A 304 15.17 16.42 14.52
N GLU A 305 14.91 16.57 13.22
CA GLU A 305 14.04 17.60 12.67
C GLU A 305 12.56 17.18 12.65
N ALA A 306 12.27 15.89 12.89
CA ALA A 306 10.91 15.33 12.88
C ALA A 306 10.13 15.72 14.14
N PHE A 307 9.00 16.41 13.95
CA PHE A 307 8.15 16.96 15.01
C PHE A 307 6.70 16.50 14.88
N TYR A 308 5.92 16.61 15.97
CA TYR A 308 4.49 16.30 15.97
C TYR A 308 3.63 17.56 15.80
N PRO A 309 2.85 17.68 14.72
CA PRO A 309 2.00 18.86 14.51
C PRO A 309 0.91 19.03 15.58
N SER A 310 0.54 17.95 16.26
CA SER A 310 -0.50 17.94 17.28
C SER A 310 -0.04 18.45 18.65
N THR A 311 1.26 18.69 18.85
CA THR A 311 1.84 19.13 20.13
C THR A 311 2.28 20.59 20.06
N ALA A 312 2.73 21.14 21.20
CA ALA A 312 3.26 22.50 21.25
C ALA A 312 4.51 22.70 20.37
N ASP A 313 5.26 21.64 20.08
CA ASP A 313 6.42 21.66 19.18
C ASP A 313 6.00 22.08 17.76
N GLY A 314 4.84 21.61 17.29
CA GLY A 314 4.26 22.02 16.01
C GLY A 314 3.87 23.51 15.91
N ASP A 315 3.88 24.26 17.02
CA ASP A 315 3.52 25.67 17.04
C ASP A 315 4.68 26.61 16.64
N ALA A 316 5.90 26.08 16.51
CA ALA A 316 7.05 26.85 16.04
C ALA A 316 6.84 27.35 14.60
N THR A 317 7.23 28.59 14.32
CA THR A 317 7.05 29.23 13.00
C THR A 317 7.72 28.44 11.87
N ALA A 318 8.90 27.86 12.13
CA ALA A 318 9.62 27.03 11.18
C ALA A 318 8.84 25.75 10.83
N HIS A 319 8.28 25.08 11.83
CA HIS A 319 7.46 23.88 11.68
C HIS A 319 6.17 24.14 10.90
N LYS A 320 5.46 25.23 11.21
CA LYS A 320 4.29 25.69 10.44
C LYS A 320 4.61 25.89 8.97
N LYS A 321 5.72 26.58 8.68
CA LYS A 321 6.19 26.82 7.31
C LYS A 321 6.51 25.51 6.59
N ALA A 322 7.19 24.58 7.25
CA ALA A 322 7.53 23.27 6.68
C ALA A 322 6.27 22.47 6.30
N MET A 323 5.25 22.42 7.17
CA MET A 323 3.98 21.74 6.87
C MET A 323 3.24 22.36 5.67
N LEU A 324 3.15 23.69 5.64
CA LEU A 324 2.48 24.42 4.54
C LEU A 324 3.19 24.23 3.21
N GLN A 325 4.53 24.27 3.20
CA GLN A 325 5.35 23.96 2.03
C GLN A 325 5.16 22.51 1.58
N SER A 326 5.04 21.57 2.53
CA SER A 326 4.78 20.17 2.25
C SER A 326 3.48 19.93 1.50
N CYS A 327 2.44 20.72 1.79
CA CYS A 327 1.13 20.65 1.12
C CYS A 327 1.09 21.41 -0.22
N SER A 328 1.92 22.45 -0.40
CA SER A 328 1.91 23.29 -1.59
C SER A 328 2.61 22.64 -2.80
N ASN A 329 3.50 21.67 -2.56
CA ASN A 329 4.35 21.05 -3.59
C ASN A 329 3.78 19.76 -4.21
N SER A 330 2.58 19.31 -3.81
CA SER A 330 1.92 18.09 -4.34
C SER A 330 1.39 18.21 -5.78
N GLN A 331 1.49 19.38 -6.42
CA GLN A 331 0.97 19.63 -7.78
C GLN A 331 1.86 19.15 -8.94
N ARG A 332 2.89 18.31 -8.73
CA ARG A 332 3.70 17.78 -9.84
C ARG A 332 3.74 16.25 -9.83
N GLY A 333 2.86 15.65 -10.63
CA GLY A 333 2.77 14.22 -10.91
C GLY A 333 3.96 13.67 -11.70
N SER A 334 5.17 13.79 -11.15
CA SER A 334 6.36 13.11 -11.63
C SER A 334 6.96 12.35 -10.45
N LEU A 335 7.07 11.02 -10.60
CA LEU A 335 7.88 10.15 -9.74
C LEU A 335 9.20 10.87 -9.42
N ARG A 336 9.44 11.13 -8.13
CA ARG A 336 10.64 11.83 -7.68
C ARG A 336 11.78 10.82 -7.52
N SER A 337 12.96 11.21 -7.98
CA SER A 337 14.18 10.41 -7.81
C SER A 337 14.49 10.19 -6.32
N PRO A 338 14.78 8.96 -5.87
CA PRO A 338 15.12 8.63 -4.47
C PRO A 338 16.42 9.25 -3.94
N SER A 339 17.31 9.68 -4.82
CA SER A 339 18.71 9.99 -4.47
C SER A 339 18.97 11.44 -4.04
N GLY A 340 17.92 12.25 -3.84
CA GLY A 340 18.03 13.69 -3.55
C GLY A 340 18.11 14.06 -2.07
N LEU A 341 19.10 13.58 -1.32
CA LEU A 341 19.45 14.13 0.01
C LEU A 341 20.21 15.47 -0.10
N THR A 342 19.76 16.39 -0.96
CA THR A 342 20.27 17.76 -1.03
C THR A 342 19.22 18.76 -0.55
N SER A 343 19.68 19.70 0.28
CA SER A 343 18.96 20.54 1.24
C SER A 343 17.89 21.49 0.69
N ASP A 344 17.66 21.56 -0.62
CA ASP A 344 17.12 22.80 -1.20
C ASP A 344 15.71 22.71 -1.81
N SER A 345 14.99 21.58 -1.77
CA SER A 345 13.62 21.59 -2.36
C SER A 345 12.58 20.54 -1.92
N LEU A 346 12.76 19.76 -0.85
CA LEU A 346 11.89 18.61 -0.59
C LEU A 346 10.85 18.84 0.52
N SER A 347 9.58 18.67 0.15
CA SER A 347 8.44 18.49 1.06
C SER A 347 8.60 17.19 1.86
N PRO A 348 8.75 17.22 3.20
CA PRO A 348 8.87 16.01 4.01
C PRO A 348 7.60 15.13 3.90
N PRO A 349 7.73 13.79 3.89
CA PRO A 349 6.58 12.87 3.90
C PRO A 349 5.74 13.00 5.17
N LEU A 350 4.51 12.47 5.13
CA LEU A 350 3.63 12.38 6.31
C LEU A 350 4.31 11.67 7.48
N LEU A 351 5.14 10.67 7.18
CA LEU A 351 5.90 9.94 8.19
C LEU A 351 6.79 10.85 9.04
N PHE A 352 7.33 11.93 8.46
CA PHE A 352 8.12 12.94 9.19
C PHE A 352 7.33 13.60 10.34
N TYR A 353 6.02 13.73 10.16
CA TYR A 353 5.11 14.37 11.12
C TYR A 353 4.40 13.37 12.05
N LEU A 354 4.50 12.07 11.74
CA LEU A 354 3.77 10.97 12.40
C LEU A 354 4.72 9.82 12.77
N LYS A 355 5.98 10.14 13.14
CA LYS A 355 7.10 9.19 13.23
C LYS A 355 6.83 7.93 14.04
N ASP A 356 6.10 7.97 15.16
CA ASP A 356 5.86 6.75 15.94
C ASP A 356 5.03 5.69 15.19
N HIS A 357 4.25 6.09 14.18
CA HIS A 357 3.58 5.13 13.29
C HIS A 357 4.57 4.40 12.36
N GLY A 358 5.75 4.98 12.10
CA GLY A 358 6.85 4.37 11.35
C GLY A 358 7.49 3.18 12.03
N ARG A 359 7.32 3.03 13.36
CA ARG A 359 7.83 1.87 14.10
C ARG A 359 7.10 0.58 13.74
N CYS A 360 5.90 0.67 13.15
CA CYS A 360 5.07 -0.46 12.76
C CYS A 360 5.26 -0.80 11.27
N THR A 361 6.49 -1.13 10.87
CA THR A 361 6.86 -1.37 9.46
C THR A 361 5.99 -2.44 8.78
N THR A 362 5.61 -3.50 9.50
CA THR A 362 4.73 -4.55 9.00
C THR A 362 3.33 -4.05 8.64
N ARG A 363 2.76 -3.12 9.43
CA ARG A 363 1.45 -2.50 9.15
C ARG A 363 1.51 -1.59 7.93
N LEU A 364 2.60 -0.83 7.79
CA LEU A 364 2.84 0.01 6.61
C LEU A 364 3.00 -0.85 5.35
N ALA A 365 3.81 -1.91 5.42
CA ALA A 365 4.03 -2.85 4.32
C ALA A 365 2.72 -3.55 3.87
N ALA A 366 1.89 -3.98 4.82
CA ALA A 366 0.57 -4.55 4.54
C ALA A 366 -0.35 -3.55 3.82
N HIS A 367 -0.38 -2.29 4.26
CA HIS A 367 -1.16 -1.25 3.58
C HIS A 367 -0.63 -0.94 2.18
N ARG A 368 0.69 -0.89 1.98
CA ARG A 368 1.28 -0.71 0.65
C ARG A 368 0.86 -1.82 -0.28
N ALA A 369 0.91 -3.08 0.17
CA ALA A 369 0.45 -4.22 -0.63
C ALA A 369 -1.03 -4.09 -1.03
N LEU A 370 -1.91 -3.75 -0.10
CA LEU A 370 -3.34 -3.54 -0.38
C LEU A 370 -3.60 -2.40 -1.38
N ILE A 371 -2.85 -1.30 -1.28
CA ILE A 371 -2.97 -0.17 -2.22
C ILE A 371 -2.44 -0.57 -3.60
N LEU A 372 -1.25 -1.16 -3.66
CA LEU A 372 -0.59 -1.58 -4.90
C LEU A 372 -1.42 -2.62 -5.65
N VAL A 373 -2.00 -3.61 -4.97
CA VAL A 373 -2.89 -4.59 -5.61
C VAL A 373 -4.18 -3.93 -6.12
N GLY A 374 -4.68 -2.91 -5.43
CA GLY A 374 -5.85 -2.14 -5.85
C GLY A 374 -5.57 -1.37 -7.14
N LEU A 375 -4.41 -0.70 -7.22
CA LEU A 375 -3.93 -0.01 -8.42
C LEU A 375 -3.67 -0.99 -9.58
N TRP A 376 -3.07 -2.15 -9.30
CA TRP A 376 -2.91 -3.21 -10.29
C TRP A 376 -4.26 -3.71 -10.81
N GLY A 377 -5.26 -3.91 -9.93
CA GLY A 377 -6.61 -4.31 -10.35
C GLY A 377 -7.30 -3.32 -11.30
N GLN A 378 -6.93 -2.04 -11.25
CA GLN A 378 -7.39 -1.02 -12.20
C GLN A 378 -6.55 -0.99 -13.49
N THR A 379 -5.30 -1.45 -13.44
CA THR A 379 -4.33 -1.42 -14.54
C THR A 379 -3.55 -2.74 -14.65
N PRO A 380 -4.23 -3.87 -14.91
CA PRO A 380 -3.64 -5.21 -14.76
C PRO A 380 -2.48 -5.51 -15.72
N GLY A 381 -2.38 -4.77 -16.84
CA GLY A 381 -1.23 -4.84 -17.73
C GLY A 381 0.09 -4.33 -17.12
N ASN A 382 0.04 -3.55 -16.04
CA ASN A 382 1.24 -3.03 -15.37
C ASN A 382 1.73 -4.01 -14.28
N MET A 383 2.48 -5.03 -14.71
CA MET A 383 3.01 -6.07 -13.82
C MET A 383 3.98 -5.57 -12.75
N LEU A 384 4.58 -4.39 -12.94
CA LEU A 384 5.42 -3.77 -11.92
C LEU A 384 4.65 -3.53 -10.62
N LEU A 385 3.36 -3.17 -10.69
CA LEU A 385 2.54 -2.95 -9.50
C LEU A 385 2.33 -4.24 -8.70
N LEU A 386 2.08 -5.36 -9.38
CA LEU A 386 1.96 -6.66 -8.72
C LEU A 386 3.31 -7.12 -8.15
N ARG A 387 4.42 -6.91 -8.88
CA ARG A 387 5.77 -7.17 -8.36
C ARG A 387 6.04 -6.41 -7.06
N ARG A 388 5.80 -5.09 -7.05
CA ARG A 388 6.00 -4.25 -5.86
C ARG A 388 5.07 -4.64 -4.72
N CYS A 389 3.84 -5.06 -5.02
CA CYS A 389 2.91 -5.61 -4.05
C CYS A 389 3.49 -6.88 -3.38
N VAL A 390 4.06 -7.80 -4.16
CA VAL A 390 4.69 -9.02 -3.63
C VAL A 390 5.92 -8.69 -2.77
N GLU A 391 6.76 -7.75 -3.19
CA GLU A 391 7.89 -7.27 -2.38
C GLU A 391 7.41 -6.66 -1.04
N SER A 392 6.33 -5.87 -1.03
CA SER A 392 5.77 -5.35 0.22
C SER A 392 5.17 -6.44 1.10
N LEU A 393 4.59 -7.50 0.50
CA LEU A 393 4.09 -8.66 1.25
C LEU A 393 5.20 -9.44 1.95
N GLN A 394 6.36 -9.58 1.31
CA GLN A 394 7.52 -10.23 1.92
C GLN A 394 7.91 -9.52 3.22
N ILE A 395 7.98 -8.18 3.22
CA ILE A 395 8.26 -7.37 4.42
C ILE A 395 7.16 -7.56 5.48
N ALA A 396 5.88 -7.59 5.07
CA ALA A 396 4.78 -7.80 6.00
C ALA A 396 4.81 -9.21 6.65
N GLN A 397 5.44 -10.20 6.00
CA GLN A 397 5.55 -11.58 6.46
C GLN A 397 6.72 -11.82 7.42
N GLU A 398 7.79 -11.02 7.39
CA GLU A 398 9.05 -11.24 8.13
C GLU A 398 8.84 -11.51 9.63
N ASN A 399 7.81 -10.95 10.25
CA ASN A 399 7.50 -11.10 11.69
C ASN A 399 6.36 -12.08 12.02
N THR A 400 5.93 -12.94 11.10
CA THR A 400 4.84 -13.94 11.30
C THR A 400 3.63 -13.38 12.05
N ASN A 401 3.14 -12.22 11.61
CA ASN A 401 1.98 -11.57 12.21
C ASN A 401 0.67 -12.03 11.52
N GLN A 402 -0.42 -12.17 12.28
CA GLN A 402 -1.76 -12.45 11.75
C GLN A 402 -2.17 -11.45 10.66
N PHE A 403 -1.72 -10.19 10.75
CA PHE A 403 -1.96 -9.18 9.72
C PHE A 403 -1.33 -9.55 8.36
N GLY A 404 -0.15 -10.17 8.36
CA GLY A 404 0.53 -10.59 7.13
C GLY A 404 -0.27 -11.67 6.39
N LEU A 405 -0.69 -12.71 7.12
CA LEU A 405 -1.53 -13.78 6.56
C LEU A 405 -2.90 -13.25 6.08
N ALA A 406 -3.54 -12.37 6.86
CA ALA A 406 -4.82 -11.77 6.46
C ALA A 406 -4.69 -10.97 5.16
N THR A 407 -3.61 -10.22 5.02
CA THR A 407 -3.33 -9.43 3.81
C THR A 407 -3.03 -10.32 2.60
N LEU A 408 -2.24 -11.38 2.78
CA LEU A 408 -1.97 -12.38 1.74
C LEU A 408 -3.26 -13.02 1.21
N LEU A 409 -4.15 -13.43 2.12
CA LEU A 409 -5.41 -14.07 1.77
C LEU A 409 -6.38 -13.10 1.08
N GLU A 410 -6.45 -11.85 1.54
CA GLU A 410 -7.26 -10.82 0.88
C GLU A 410 -6.80 -10.59 -0.56
N ILE A 411 -5.50 -10.42 -0.79
CA ILE A 411 -4.92 -10.23 -2.13
C ILE A 411 -5.16 -11.45 -3.01
N TRP A 412 -4.96 -12.65 -2.46
CA TRP A 412 -5.22 -13.88 -3.20
C TRP A 412 -6.69 -13.97 -3.62
N GLN A 413 -7.63 -13.83 -2.68
CA GLN A 413 -9.06 -14.04 -2.92
C GLN A 413 -9.66 -12.97 -3.84
N SER A 414 -9.28 -11.70 -3.67
CA SER A 414 -9.91 -10.57 -4.36
C SER A 414 -9.29 -10.24 -5.72
N ARG A 415 -8.02 -10.61 -5.97
CA ARG A 415 -7.28 -10.13 -7.15
C ARG A 415 -6.60 -11.23 -7.95
N ILE A 416 -5.98 -12.22 -7.30
CA ILE A 416 -5.18 -13.24 -8.00
C ILE A 416 -6.03 -14.46 -8.39
N ARG A 417 -6.79 -15.01 -7.45
CA ARG A 417 -7.67 -16.17 -7.66
C ARG A 417 -8.66 -15.96 -8.82
N PRO A 418 -9.33 -14.80 -8.99
CA PRO A 418 -10.27 -14.60 -10.09
C PRO A 418 -9.59 -14.75 -11.46
N VAL A 419 -8.32 -14.36 -11.58
CA VAL A 419 -7.56 -14.54 -12.83
C VAL A 419 -7.33 -16.02 -13.10
N PHE A 420 -6.91 -16.81 -12.11
CA PHE A 420 -6.79 -18.26 -12.30
C PHE A 420 -8.13 -18.94 -12.61
N GLN A 421 -9.21 -18.50 -11.98
CA GLN A 421 -10.55 -19.01 -12.28
C GLN A 421 -10.90 -18.76 -13.76
N SER A 422 -10.65 -17.55 -14.27
CA SER A 422 -10.86 -17.22 -15.68
C SER A 422 -9.91 -17.94 -16.63
N LEU A 423 -8.65 -18.14 -16.23
CA LEU A 423 -7.67 -18.88 -17.02
C LEU A 423 -8.06 -20.35 -17.22
N MET A 424 -8.53 -21.00 -16.15
CA MET A 424 -8.80 -22.43 -16.15
C MET A 424 -10.18 -22.80 -16.67
N PHE A 425 -11.19 -21.94 -16.45
CA PHE A 425 -12.59 -22.25 -16.76
C PHE A 425 -13.23 -21.27 -17.75
N GLY A 426 -12.49 -20.25 -18.19
CA GLY A 426 -12.94 -19.24 -19.13
C GLY A 426 -13.54 -18.01 -18.46
N LEU A 427 -13.40 -16.86 -19.14
CA LEU A 427 -13.87 -15.54 -18.70
C LEU A 427 -15.40 -15.45 -18.54
N GLY A 428 -16.17 -16.35 -19.15
CA GLY A 428 -17.63 -16.36 -19.06
C GLY A 428 -18.20 -16.90 -17.74
N ILE A 429 -17.37 -17.46 -16.86
CA ILE A 429 -17.79 -18.06 -15.58
C ILE A 429 -17.49 -17.13 -14.39
N ALA A 430 -16.57 -16.18 -14.54
CA ALA A 430 -16.17 -15.27 -13.48
C ALA A 430 -16.75 -13.85 -13.72
N ASP A 431 -17.88 -13.53 -13.08
CA ASP A 431 -18.44 -12.16 -13.05
C ASP A 431 -17.49 -11.14 -12.37
N GLU A 432 -16.39 -11.60 -11.80
CA GLU A 432 -15.44 -10.81 -11.01
C GLU A 432 -14.39 -10.06 -11.86
N LEU A 433 -14.20 -10.44 -13.13
CA LEU A 433 -13.22 -9.81 -14.02
C LEU A 433 -13.87 -9.18 -15.26
N SER A 434 -13.37 -8.02 -15.66
CA SER A 434 -13.79 -7.38 -16.90
C SER A 434 -13.23 -8.15 -18.11
N HIS A 435 -14.13 -8.69 -18.93
CA HIS A 435 -13.77 -9.36 -20.18
C HIS A 435 -12.96 -8.45 -21.11
N GLU A 436 -13.34 -7.18 -21.21
CA GLU A 436 -12.67 -6.20 -22.09
C GLU A 436 -11.21 -5.95 -21.71
N VAL A 437 -10.89 -6.06 -20.42
CA VAL A 437 -9.55 -5.77 -19.90
C VAL A 437 -8.66 -7.01 -19.91
N PHE A 438 -9.22 -8.18 -19.55
CA PHE A 438 -8.42 -9.39 -19.33
C PHE A 438 -8.32 -10.30 -20.55
N SER A 439 -9.17 -10.18 -21.57
CA SER A 439 -9.12 -11.08 -22.74
C SER A 439 -7.77 -11.04 -23.45
N SER A 440 -7.23 -9.85 -23.71
CA SER A 440 -5.92 -9.70 -24.38
C SER A 440 -4.74 -10.06 -23.47
N LEU A 441 -4.88 -9.90 -22.16
CA LEU A 441 -3.81 -10.21 -21.20
C LEU A 441 -3.67 -11.72 -20.99
N ILE A 442 -4.79 -12.44 -20.98
CA ILE A 442 -4.80 -13.90 -20.86
C ILE A 442 -4.17 -14.57 -22.10
N GLU A 443 -4.23 -13.94 -23.28
CA GLU A 443 -3.57 -14.44 -24.48
C GLU A 443 -2.07 -14.09 -24.54
N ASP A 444 -1.61 -13.12 -23.74
CA ASP A 444 -0.21 -12.70 -23.67
C ASP A 444 0.62 -13.64 -22.78
N ARG A 445 1.44 -14.48 -23.43
CA ARG A 445 2.32 -15.44 -22.73
C ARG A 445 3.34 -14.79 -21.81
N VAL A 446 3.83 -13.60 -22.12
CA VAL A 446 4.83 -12.90 -21.28
C VAL A 446 4.16 -12.42 -20.01
N TRP A 447 3.00 -11.78 -20.15
CA TRP A 447 2.19 -11.34 -19.02
C TRP A 447 1.78 -12.51 -18.13
N LEU A 448 1.29 -13.61 -18.74
CA LEU A 448 0.92 -14.82 -18.02
C LEU A 448 2.07 -15.38 -17.20
N SER A 449 3.25 -15.52 -17.79
CA SER A 449 4.42 -16.06 -17.10
C SER A 449 4.83 -15.19 -15.90
N GLU A 450 4.80 -13.87 -16.05
CA GLU A 450 5.10 -12.95 -14.94
C GLU A 450 4.00 -12.98 -13.86
N PHE A 451 2.73 -13.06 -14.26
CA PHE A 451 1.61 -13.19 -13.35
C PHE A 451 1.66 -14.49 -12.54
N THR A 452 1.85 -15.64 -13.19
CA THR A 452 1.91 -16.94 -12.51
C THR A 452 3.08 -17.00 -11.55
N PHE A 453 4.25 -16.44 -11.93
CA PHE A 453 5.41 -16.35 -11.05
C PHE A 453 5.11 -15.57 -9.75
N HIS A 454 4.51 -14.38 -9.86
CA HIS A 454 4.16 -13.57 -8.69
C HIS A 454 3.05 -14.21 -7.86
N ALA A 455 2.04 -14.81 -8.50
CA ALA A 455 0.97 -15.49 -7.80
C ALA A 455 1.45 -16.72 -7.02
N ARG A 456 2.39 -17.49 -7.59
CA ARG A 456 3.03 -18.59 -6.89
C ARG A 456 3.84 -18.13 -5.68
N THR A 457 4.52 -17.00 -5.80
CA THR A 457 5.24 -16.40 -4.66
C THR A 457 4.26 -16.09 -3.53
N VAL A 458 3.07 -15.54 -3.83
CA VAL A 458 2.00 -15.33 -2.83
C VAL A 458 1.52 -16.63 -2.20
N LEU A 459 1.28 -17.68 -3.00
CA LEU A 459 0.89 -19.00 -2.48
C LEU A 459 1.99 -19.63 -1.60
N GLY A 460 3.26 -19.48 -1.99
CA GLY A 460 4.41 -19.91 -1.19
C GLY A 460 4.45 -19.23 0.16
N MET A 461 4.25 -17.91 0.21
CA MET A 461 4.16 -17.15 1.47
C MET A 461 2.98 -17.62 2.34
N ILE A 462 1.82 -17.91 1.75
CA ILE A 462 0.67 -18.49 2.48
C ILE A 462 1.04 -19.85 3.06
N LEU A 463 1.67 -20.73 2.27
CA LEU A 463 2.09 -22.07 2.71
C LEU A 463 3.05 -21.99 3.91
N GLU A 464 4.05 -21.12 3.83
CA GLU A 464 5.00 -20.87 4.92
C GLU A 464 4.27 -20.43 6.19
N CYS A 465 3.35 -19.47 6.09
CA CYS A 465 2.53 -19.01 7.21
C CYS A 465 1.63 -20.11 7.80
N THR A 466 1.13 -21.05 6.99
CA THR A 466 0.33 -22.18 7.50
C THR A 466 1.16 -23.27 8.17
N SER A 467 2.44 -23.40 7.79
CA SER A 467 3.35 -24.42 8.33
C SER A 467 4.00 -24.00 9.65
N LYS A 468 4.22 -22.70 9.84
CA LYS A 468 4.62 -22.12 11.12
C LYS A 468 3.35 -22.05 11.97
N ASN A 469 3.27 -22.80 13.07
CA ASN A 469 2.20 -22.60 14.04
C ASN A 469 2.16 -21.11 14.37
N LEU A 470 1.01 -20.45 14.17
CA LEU A 470 0.78 -19.07 14.59
C LEU A 470 0.78 -19.05 16.13
N THR A 471 1.97 -19.16 16.72
CA THR A 471 2.15 -19.03 18.16
C THR A 471 2.39 -17.58 18.51
N GLN A 472 1.64 -17.16 19.52
CA GLN A 472 1.63 -15.87 20.21
C GLN A 472 0.92 -14.74 19.48
N ASP A 473 -0.24 -14.37 20.05
CA ASP A 473 -0.55 -12.98 20.35
C ASP A 473 0.76 -12.28 20.74
N ILE A 474 1.37 -11.57 19.78
CA ILE A 474 2.20 -10.44 20.17
C ILE A 474 1.18 -9.49 20.77
N SER A 475 1.08 -9.52 22.09
CA SER A 475 0.41 -8.47 22.84
C SER A 475 1.09 -7.17 22.45
N ASP A 476 0.55 -6.49 21.44
CA ASP A 476 0.81 -5.09 21.09
C ASP A 476 0.38 -4.14 22.25
N GLU A 477 0.14 -4.68 23.46
CA GLU A 477 -0.17 -3.96 24.69
C GLU A 477 0.91 -2.93 25.04
N ASP A 478 2.15 -3.11 24.58
CA ASP A 478 3.24 -2.14 24.83
C ASP A 478 3.24 -0.91 23.88
N LEU A 479 2.42 -0.90 22.82
CA LEU A 479 2.35 0.23 21.86
C LEU A 479 1.10 1.11 22.02
N VAL A 480 0.06 0.63 22.70
CA VAL A 480 -1.20 1.36 22.92
C VAL A 480 -1.14 2.10 24.25
N SER A 481 -0.34 3.17 24.29
CA SER A 481 -0.40 4.13 25.41
C SER A 481 -1.50 5.16 25.13
N ASP A 482 -2.65 4.99 25.77
CA ASP A 482 -3.74 6.00 25.80
C ASP A 482 -3.34 7.30 26.54
N LYS A 483 -2.11 7.36 27.08
CA LYS A 483 -1.55 8.51 27.81
C LYS A 483 -0.63 9.39 26.96
N SER A 484 -0.47 9.12 25.67
CA SER A 484 0.33 9.99 24.81
C SER A 484 -0.39 11.33 24.56
N GLU A 485 0.29 12.46 24.77
CA GLU A 485 -0.19 13.80 24.39
C GLU A 485 -0.36 13.98 22.87
N MET A 486 0.03 12.97 22.07
CA MET A 486 0.08 13.04 20.61
C MET A 486 -1.23 12.60 19.94
N TRP A 487 -1.54 13.20 18.79
CA TRP A 487 -2.76 12.94 18.02
C TRP A 487 -2.47 12.91 16.51
N PRO A 488 -3.01 11.95 15.73
CA PRO A 488 -3.87 10.85 16.15
C PRO A 488 -3.14 9.86 17.06
N PRO A 489 -3.84 9.26 18.03
CA PRO A 489 -3.24 8.28 18.93
C PRO A 489 -2.81 7.03 18.17
N LEU A 490 -1.76 6.37 18.66
CA LEU A 490 -1.36 5.04 18.20
C LEU A 490 -2.46 4.05 18.57
N ARG A 491 -3.11 3.48 17.55
CA ARG A 491 -4.23 2.55 17.70
C ARG A 491 -4.04 1.35 16.81
N GLU A 492 -4.81 0.30 17.08
CA GLU A 492 -4.99 -0.78 16.10
C GLU A 492 -5.52 -0.25 14.77
N CYS A 493 -5.09 -0.89 13.68
CA CYS A 493 -5.52 -0.53 12.35
C CYS A 493 -6.90 -1.14 12.06
N PRO A 494 -7.96 -0.35 11.85
CA PRO A 494 -9.30 -0.91 11.63
C PRO A 494 -9.42 -1.76 10.38
N ILE A 495 -8.65 -1.44 9.33
CA ILE A 495 -8.65 -2.19 8.08
C ILE A 495 -8.01 -3.56 8.29
N LEU A 496 -6.81 -3.59 8.91
CA LEU A 496 -6.10 -4.84 9.14
C LEU A 496 -6.80 -5.69 10.22
N SER A 497 -7.34 -5.09 11.29
CA SER A 497 -8.16 -5.80 12.29
C SER A 497 -9.44 -6.36 11.67
N ALA A 498 -10.07 -5.67 10.70
CA ALA A 498 -11.20 -6.20 9.96
C ALA A 498 -10.81 -7.38 9.05
N LEU A 499 -9.60 -7.39 8.47
CA LEU A 499 -9.10 -8.55 7.72
C LEU A 499 -8.80 -9.73 8.64
N VAL A 500 -8.16 -9.47 9.79
CA VAL A 500 -7.87 -10.49 10.80
C VAL A 500 -9.15 -11.12 11.35
N SER A 501 -10.18 -10.34 11.65
CA SER A 501 -11.46 -10.88 12.11
C SER A 501 -12.20 -11.73 11.07
N LYS A 502 -11.87 -11.58 9.77
CA LYS A 502 -12.38 -12.43 8.68
C LYS A 502 -11.51 -13.65 8.39
N LEU A 503 -10.35 -13.79 9.03
CA LEU A 503 -9.46 -14.92 8.82
C LEU A 503 -10.20 -16.23 9.11
N ARG A 504 -10.18 -17.11 8.11
CA ARG A 504 -10.61 -18.51 8.26
C ARG A 504 -9.38 -19.40 8.24
N PRO A 505 -9.39 -20.53 8.98
CA PRO A 505 -8.29 -21.47 8.95
C PRO A 505 -8.09 -22.01 7.53
N VAL A 506 -6.91 -21.74 6.99
CA VAL A 506 -6.51 -22.19 5.66
C VAL A 506 -6.06 -23.64 5.73
N LYS A 507 -6.45 -24.45 4.74
CA LYS A 507 -6.03 -25.85 4.64
C LYS A 507 -4.74 -25.95 3.84
N SER A 508 -3.68 -26.44 4.47
CA SER A 508 -2.36 -26.56 3.84
C SER A 508 -2.39 -27.43 2.57
N SER A 509 -3.18 -28.52 2.58
CA SER A 509 -3.41 -29.36 1.40
C SER A 509 -3.99 -28.58 0.22
N SER A 510 -4.88 -27.64 0.49
CA SER A 510 -5.55 -26.84 -0.54
C SER A 510 -4.63 -25.77 -1.11
N VAL A 511 -3.86 -25.08 -0.26
CA VAL A 511 -2.83 -24.12 -0.72
C VAL A 511 -1.80 -24.84 -1.59
N MET A 512 -1.35 -26.01 -1.16
CA MET A 512 -0.42 -26.85 -1.91
C MET A 512 -1.00 -27.21 -3.29
N LEU A 513 -2.27 -27.59 -3.38
CA LEU A 513 -2.93 -27.90 -4.65
C LEU A 513 -3.00 -26.70 -5.60
N HIS A 514 -3.33 -25.51 -5.08
CA HIS A 514 -3.33 -24.28 -5.89
C HIS A 514 -1.92 -23.95 -6.39
N HIS A 515 -0.91 -24.16 -5.54
CA HIS A 515 0.49 -23.92 -5.90
C HIS A 515 0.96 -24.88 -6.99
N ILE A 516 0.60 -26.15 -6.90
CA ILE A 516 0.91 -27.17 -7.90
C ILE A 516 0.27 -26.82 -9.23
N VAL A 517 -1.02 -26.49 -9.25
CA VAL A 517 -1.72 -26.15 -10.50
C VAL A 517 -1.18 -24.88 -11.14
N ALA A 518 -0.90 -23.84 -10.34
CA ALA A 518 -0.27 -22.62 -10.86
C ALA A 518 1.12 -22.90 -11.44
N PHE A 519 1.90 -23.77 -10.80
CA PHE A 519 3.21 -24.22 -11.29
C PHE A 519 3.09 -25.00 -12.59
N THR A 520 2.24 -26.03 -12.64
CA THR A 520 2.10 -26.88 -13.83
C THR A 520 1.59 -26.07 -15.02
N PHE A 521 0.67 -25.12 -14.78
CA PHE A 521 0.17 -24.22 -15.82
C PHE A 521 1.25 -23.31 -16.41
N GLU A 522 2.13 -22.75 -15.57
CA GLU A 522 3.27 -21.95 -16.04
C GLU A 522 4.23 -22.76 -16.93
N MET A 523 4.34 -24.08 -16.69
CA MET A 523 5.23 -24.95 -17.46
C MET A 523 4.59 -25.42 -18.77
N THR A 524 3.35 -25.94 -18.72
CA THR A 524 2.77 -26.61 -19.89
C THR A 524 1.83 -25.74 -20.70
N HIS A 525 1.21 -24.75 -20.07
CA HIS A 525 0.03 -24.05 -20.61
C HIS A 525 -1.09 -25.00 -21.08
N ASP A 526 -1.08 -26.26 -20.64
CA ASP A 526 -2.01 -27.31 -21.05
C ASP A 526 -2.96 -27.63 -19.90
N ILE A 527 -4.15 -27.03 -19.98
CA ILE A 527 -5.20 -27.15 -18.99
C ILE A 527 -5.76 -28.58 -18.96
N ASP A 528 -5.84 -29.27 -20.10
CA ASP A 528 -6.40 -30.61 -20.18
C ASP A 528 -5.49 -31.62 -19.49
N SER A 529 -4.18 -31.52 -19.72
CA SER A 529 -3.18 -32.33 -19.02
C SER A 529 -3.23 -32.10 -17.50
N ILE A 530 -3.39 -30.85 -17.05
CA ILE A 530 -3.50 -30.52 -15.62
C ILE A 530 -4.80 -31.06 -15.03
N ALA A 531 -5.92 -30.90 -15.74
CA ALA A 531 -7.22 -31.39 -15.31
C ALA A 531 -7.23 -32.92 -15.13
N SER A 532 -6.49 -33.65 -15.97
CA SER A 532 -6.35 -35.10 -15.86
C SER A 532 -5.47 -35.53 -14.67
N ALA A 533 -4.46 -34.73 -14.33
CA ALA A 533 -3.48 -35.04 -13.27
C ALA A 533 -3.93 -34.63 -11.85
N VAL A 534 -4.92 -33.73 -11.73
CA VAL A 534 -5.30 -33.07 -10.47
C VAL A 534 -6.73 -33.38 -10.06
N PRO A 535 -6.95 -34.00 -8.88
CA PRO A 535 -8.30 -34.31 -8.43
C PRO A 535 -9.07 -33.03 -8.07
N SER A 536 -10.39 -33.05 -8.30
CA SER A 536 -11.29 -31.91 -8.00
C SER A 536 -10.92 -30.60 -8.71
N PHE A 537 -10.23 -30.69 -9.86
CA PHE A 537 -9.82 -29.53 -10.67
C PHE A 537 -10.98 -28.54 -10.90
N THR A 538 -12.18 -29.03 -11.19
CA THR A 538 -13.39 -28.21 -11.44
C THR A 538 -13.85 -27.33 -10.27
N SER A 539 -13.42 -27.64 -9.04
CA SER A 539 -13.71 -26.84 -7.84
C SER A 539 -12.52 -25.99 -7.37
N LEU A 540 -11.38 -26.11 -8.06
CA LEU A 540 -10.19 -25.35 -7.75
C LEU A 540 -10.42 -23.87 -8.09
N PHE A 541 -9.80 -22.97 -7.32
CA PHE A 541 -9.98 -21.51 -7.47
C PHE A 541 -11.42 -21.00 -7.27
N SER A 542 -12.37 -21.81 -6.81
CA SER A 542 -13.68 -21.31 -6.37
C SER A 542 -13.55 -20.40 -5.14
N VAL A 543 -14.55 -19.56 -4.89
CA VAL A 543 -14.59 -18.78 -3.65
C VAL A 543 -14.54 -19.73 -2.46
N GLY A 544 -13.52 -19.56 -1.62
CA GLY A 544 -13.29 -20.36 -0.42
C GLY A 544 -12.58 -21.71 -0.62
N SER A 545 -12.08 -22.02 -1.82
CA SER A 545 -11.32 -23.24 -2.12
C SER A 545 -10.10 -23.47 -1.22
N LEU A 546 -9.49 -22.39 -0.70
CA LEU A 546 -8.38 -22.45 0.26
C LEU A 546 -8.77 -22.94 1.66
N PHE A 547 -10.07 -22.91 2.00
CA PHE A 547 -10.57 -23.24 3.34
C PHE A 547 -11.21 -24.63 3.42
N SER A 548 -11.51 -25.25 2.27
CA SER A 548 -12.02 -26.63 2.17
C SER A 548 -10.88 -27.62 2.04
N GLU A 549 -10.94 -28.78 2.69
CA GLU A 549 -9.96 -29.85 2.45
C GLU A 549 -10.09 -30.39 1.04
N MET A 550 -8.96 -30.45 0.34
CA MET A 550 -8.88 -31.06 -0.99
C MET A 550 -8.43 -32.52 -0.88
N PRO A 551 -8.92 -33.41 -1.76
CA PRO A 551 -8.51 -34.81 -1.77
C PRO A 551 -7.00 -34.94 -2.04
N PRO A 552 -6.37 -35.99 -1.48
CA PRO A 552 -4.95 -36.23 -1.72
C PRO A 552 -4.70 -36.47 -3.21
N ILE A 553 -3.61 -35.90 -3.71
CA ILE A 553 -3.20 -36.07 -5.10
C ILE A 553 -2.77 -37.53 -5.31
N PRO A 554 -3.24 -38.20 -6.37
CA PRO A 554 -2.73 -39.51 -6.75
C PRO A 554 -1.21 -39.44 -6.89
N LYS A 555 -0.49 -40.44 -6.37
CA LYS A 555 0.98 -40.45 -6.45
C LYS A 555 1.44 -41.23 -7.67
N GLU A 556 2.49 -40.72 -8.31
CA GLU A 556 3.25 -41.39 -9.37
C GLU A 556 2.45 -41.83 -10.61
N SER A 557 1.48 -41.02 -11.05
CA SER A 557 0.88 -41.25 -12.39
C SER A 557 1.88 -40.92 -13.51
N ILE A 558 1.70 -41.56 -14.66
CA ILE A 558 2.58 -41.37 -15.83
C ILE A 558 2.49 -39.91 -16.31
N GLU A 559 1.30 -39.34 -16.27
CA GLU A 559 1.01 -37.97 -16.65
C GLU A 559 1.76 -36.98 -15.74
N GLN A 560 1.73 -37.18 -14.42
CA GLN A 560 2.46 -36.34 -13.46
C GLN A 560 3.98 -36.41 -13.65
N ARG A 561 4.52 -37.59 -13.96
CA ARG A 561 5.95 -37.75 -14.24
C ARG A 561 6.34 -37.00 -15.52
N GLY A 562 5.53 -37.11 -16.58
CA GLY A 562 5.72 -36.37 -17.82
C GLY A 562 5.74 -34.86 -17.63
N LEU A 563 4.83 -34.30 -16.81
CA LEU A 563 4.81 -32.88 -16.48
C LEU A 563 6.11 -32.42 -15.77
N ILE A 564 6.62 -33.24 -14.85
CA ILE A 564 7.86 -32.93 -14.12
C ILE A 564 9.07 -33.03 -15.03
N ASP A 565 9.16 -34.07 -15.86
CA ASP A 565 10.28 -34.23 -16.79
C ASP A 565 10.33 -33.06 -17.80
N GLN A 566 9.18 -32.61 -18.32
CA GLN A 566 9.12 -31.42 -19.16
C GLN A 566 9.60 -30.15 -18.42
N ALA A 567 9.15 -29.94 -17.18
CA ALA A 567 9.59 -28.80 -16.38
C ALA A 567 11.10 -28.82 -16.09
N ILE A 568 11.69 -30.01 -15.94
CA ILE A 568 13.14 -30.18 -15.76
C ILE A 568 13.89 -29.78 -17.03
N VAL A 569 13.43 -30.23 -18.20
CA VAL A 569 14.02 -29.89 -19.50
C VAL A 569 13.99 -28.38 -19.72
N ASP A 570 12.84 -27.74 -19.53
CA ASP A 570 12.68 -26.29 -19.71
C ASP A 570 13.60 -25.49 -18.79
N ARG A 571 13.75 -25.93 -17.54
CA ARG A 571 14.66 -25.31 -16.56
C ARG A 571 16.11 -25.49 -16.96
N ALA A 572 16.51 -26.69 -17.41
CA ALA A 572 17.88 -26.95 -17.85
C ALA A 572 18.27 -26.13 -19.09
N GLN A 573 17.32 -25.90 -20.00
CA GLN A 573 17.51 -25.03 -21.16
C GLN A 573 17.71 -23.57 -20.72
N LYS A 574 16.81 -23.03 -19.87
CA LYS A 574 16.87 -21.64 -19.35
C LYS A 574 18.11 -21.35 -18.48
N SER A 575 18.68 -22.36 -17.82
CA SER A 575 19.94 -22.23 -17.07
C SER A 575 21.17 -21.91 -17.95
N SER A 576 21.01 -21.68 -19.26
CA SER A 576 22.08 -21.29 -20.19
C SER A 576 22.80 -19.98 -19.86
N SER A 577 22.24 -19.10 -19.03
CA SER A 577 22.83 -17.79 -18.71
C SER A 577 23.81 -17.80 -17.53
N ASN A 578 23.82 -18.85 -16.69
CA ASN A 578 24.72 -18.92 -15.53
C ASN A 578 25.95 -19.80 -15.82
N PRO A 579 27.18 -19.28 -15.62
CA PRO A 579 28.39 -20.04 -15.90
C PRO A 579 28.66 -21.16 -14.89
N ILE A 580 28.08 -21.09 -13.68
CA ILE A 580 28.27 -22.05 -12.59
C ILE A 580 26.93 -22.28 -11.88
N ILE A 581 26.61 -23.55 -11.61
CA ILE A 581 25.47 -24.01 -10.81
C ILE A 581 26.04 -24.74 -9.60
N ASP A 582 25.99 -24.08 -8.44
CA ASP A 582 26.56 -24.54 -7.17
C ASP A 582 25.54 -25.25 -6.27
N ASN A 583 24.24 -25.07 -6.52
CA ASN A 583 23.15 -25.66 -5.76
C ASN A 583 21.92 -26.02 -6.64
N PHE A 584 20.91 -26.68 -6.06
CA PHE A 584 19.66 -27.06 -6.73
C PHE A 584 18.54 -26.02 -6.58
N ASP A 585 18.84 -24.77 -6.19
CA ASP A 585 17.80 -23.76 -5.95
C ASP A 585 16.99 -23.44 -7.23
N CYS A 586 17.63 -23.55 -8.40
CA CYS A 586 16.99 -23.34 -9.71
C CYS A 586 15.84 -24.31 -10.03
N ILE A 587 15.78 -25.47 -9.36
CA ILE A 587 14.73 -26.49 -9.51
C ILE A 587 13.92 -26.73 -8.22
N LYS A 588 14.11 -25.92 -7.18
CA LYS A 588 13.45 -26.10 -5.87
C LYS A 588 11.92 -26.18 -5.97
N ASP A 589 11.33 -25.39 -6.86
CA ASP A 589 9.90 -25.42 -7.14
C ASP A 589 9.46 -26.72 -7.82
N VAL A 590 10.27 -27.23 -8.76
CA VAL A 590 10.05 -28.51 -9.44
C VAL A 590 10.13 -29.65 -8.43
N GLU A 591 11.10 -29.61 -7.50
CA GLU A 591 11.22 -30.58 -6.41
C GLU A 591 9.99 -30.55 -5.49
N LEU A 592 9.48 -29.36 -5.18
CA LEU A 592 8.29 -29.20 -4.33
C LEU A 592 7.04 -29.80 -4.98
N VAL A 593 6.83 -29.56 -6.28
CA VAL A 593 5.72 -30.16 -7.03
C VAL A 593 5.91 -31.66 -7.24
N GLY A 594 7.13 -32.09 -7.60
CA GLY A 594 7.47 -33.50 -7.75
C GLY A 594 7.21 -34.28 -6.46
N LYS A 595 7.61 -33.75 -5.31
CA LYS A 595 7.33 -34.33 -4.00
C LYS A 595 5.83 -34.45 -3.72
N ALA A 596 5.03 -33.47 -4.14
CA ALA A 596 3.58 -33.53 -4.00
C ALA A 596 2.94 -34.61 -4.90
N PHE A 597 3.52 -34.87 -6.07
CA PHE A 597 3.19 -36.01 -6.93
C PHE A 597 3.80 -37.35 -6.45
N GLY A 598 4.51 -37.35 -5.33
CA GLY A 598 5.11 -38.55 -4.74
C GLY A 598 6.51 -38.89 -5.26
N LEU A 599 7.10 -38.06 -6.14
CA LEU A 599 8.46 -38.28 -6.64
C LEU A 599 9.51 -37.94 -5.56
N ASP A 600 10.52 -38.80 -5.46
CA ASP A 600 11.68 -38.54 -4.61
C ASP A 600 12.45 -37.32 -5.14
N PRO A 601 12.82 -36.31 -4.32
CA PRO A 601 13.66 -35.19 -4.76
C PRO A 601 14.96 -35.62 -5.45
N ARG A 602 15.50 -36.80 -5.10
CA ARG A 602 16.67 -37.39 -5.78
C ARG A 602 16.39 -37.69 -7.25
N TYR A 603 15.16 -38.06 -7.61
CA TYR A 603 14.75 -38.25 -9.00
C TYR A 603 14.86 -36.94 -9.78
N THR A 604 14.25 -35.87 -9.27
CA THR A 604 14.24 -34.54 -9.91
C THR A 604 15.67 -34.01 -10.09
N ARG A 605 16.51 -34.13 -9.06
CA ARG A 605 17.93 -33.73 -9.13
C ARG A 605 18.70 -34.54 -10.15
N THR A 606 18.53 -35.87 -10.17
CA THR A 606 19.17 -36.75 -11.14
C THR A 606 18.78 -36.38 -12.56
N ARG A 607 17.48 -36.27 -12.87
CA ARG A 607 17.00 -35.90 -14.20
C ARG A 607 17.49 -34.52 -14.62
N TYR A 608 17.51 -33.53 -13.72
CA TYR A 608 18.06 -32.20 -14.02
C TYR A 608 19.53 -32.22 -14.41
N LEU A 609 20.38 -32.95 -13.65
CA LEU A 609 21.79 -33.07 -14.00
C LEU A 609 21.99 -33.82 -15.32
N VAL A 610 21.21 -34.88 -15.56
CA VAL A 610 21.22 -35.62 -16.84
C VAL A 610 20.91 -34.67 -18.00
N GLU A 611 19.92 -33.79 -17.87
CA GLU A 611 19.59 -32.83 -18.93
C GLU A 611 20.64 -31.73 -19.12
N ILE A 612 21.23 -31.21 -18.04
CA ILE A 612 22.35 -30.25 -18.15
C ILE A 612 23.53 -30.87 -18.90
N ILE A 613 23.82 -32.15 -18.64
CA ILE A 613 24.83 -32.93 -19.35
C ILE A 613 24.37 -33.16 -20.79
N ARG A 614 23.13 -33.53 -21.05
CA ARG A 614 22.61 -33.71 -22.42
C ARG A 614 22.79 -32.44 -23.27
N LEU A 615 22.59 -31.27 -22.67
CA LEU A 615 22.83 -29.95 -23.28
C LEU A 615 24.32 -29.57 -23.44
N GLY A 616 25.25 -30.40 -22.96
CA GLY A 616 26.70 -30.19 -23.10
C GLY A 616 27.31 -29.22 -22.09
N LYS A 617 26.60 -28.90 -21.01
CA LYS A 617 27.00 -27.88 -20.02
C LYS A 617 27.71 -28.48 -18.80
N ASP A 618 28.51 -29.53 -19.00
CA ASP A 618 29.13 -30.32 -17.93
C ASP A 618 29.94 -29.48 -16.93
N ALA A 619 30.64 -28.45 -17.45
CA ALA A 619 31.47 -27.57 -16.64
C ALA A 619 30.67 -26.77 -15.60
N SER A 620 29.39 -26.46 -15.88
CA SER A 620 28.54 -25.68 -14.99
C SER A 620 28.14 -26.43 -13.71
N ILE A 621 28.22 -27.76 -13.70
CA ILE A 621 27.76 -28.62 -12.59
C ILE A 621 28.91 -29.40 -11.93
N ASN A 622 30.16 -29.03 -12.19
CA ASN A 622 31.33 -29.74 -11.67
C ASN A 622 31.29 -29.91 -10.14
N ASP A 623 30.90 -28.85 -9.42
CA ASP A 623 30.87 -28.84 -7.96
C ASP A 623 29.72 -29.69 -7.39
N LEU A 624 28.58 -29.70 -8.09
CA LEU A 624 27.43 -30.54 -7.72
C LEU A 624 27.72 -32.03 -7.86
N LEU A 625 28.42 -32.43 -8.92
CA LEU A 625 28.80 -33.84 -9.13
C LEU A 625 29.79 -34.34 -8.06
N GLY A 626 30.67 -33.47 -7.57
CA GLY A 626 31.64 -33.81 -6.52
C GLY A 626 31.06 -33.79 -5.10
N GLY A 627 30.22 -32.80 -4.78
CA GLY A 627 29.69 -32.58 -3.43
C GLY A 627 28.34 -33.26 -3.13
N SER A 628 27.53 -33.57 -4.16
CA SER A 628 26.12 -33.98 -4.01
C SER A 628 25.80 -35.42 -4.43
N SER A 629 26.78 -36.32 -4.51
CA SER A 629 26.56 -37.71 -4.96
C SER A 629 25.55 -38.50 -4.10
N ALA A 630 25.36 -38.12 -2.83
CA ALA A 630 24.34 -38.68 -1.94
C ALA A 630 22.91 -38.18 -2.24
N ALA A 631 22.77 -37.07 -2.95
CA ALA A 631 21.51 -36.45 -3.32
C ALA A 631 20.96 -36.94 -4.68
N LEU A 632 21.61 -37.93 -5.31
CA LEU A 632 21.24 -38.47 -6.62
C LEU A 632 20.75 -39.91 -6.52
N MET A 633 19.83 -40.28 -7.41
CA MET A 633 19.53 -41.69 -7.70
C MET A 633 20.65 -42.27 -8.57
N LYS A 634 21.67 -42.86 -7.93
CA LYS A 634 22.87 -43.37 -8.61
C LYS A 634 22.59 -44.33 -9.78
N PRO A 635 21.70 -45.34 -9.66
CA PRO A 635 21.47 -46.29 -10.76
C PRO A 635 20.93 -45.59 -12.02
N LEU A 636 19.88 -44.77 -11.85
CA LEU A 636 19.28 -43.99 -12.94
C LEU A 636 20.30 -43.00 -13.55
N PHE A 637 21.08 -42.34 -12.70
CA PHE A 637 22.09 -41.39 -13.16
C PHE A 637 23.17 -42.09 -14.01
N ILE A 638 23.66 -43.25 -13.57
CA ILE A 638 24.71 -43.99 -14.28
C ILE A 638 24.20 -44.51 -15.63
N GLU A 639 23.01 -45.10 -15.65
CA GLU A 639 22.38 -45.66 -16.86
C GLU A 639 22.24 -44.59 -17.96
N GLU A 640 21.60 -43.46 -17.66
CA GLU A 640 21.38 -42.35 -18.59
C GLU A 640 22.71 -41.71 -19.06
N LEU A 641 23.72 -41.66 -18.20
CA LEU A 641 25.03 -41.12 -18.55
C LEU A 641 25.80 -42.01 -19.51
N VAL A 642 25.72 -43.34 -19.35
CA VAL A 642 26.33 -44.28 -20.30
C VAL A 642 25.74 -44.04 -21.69
N GLU A 643 24.43 -43.83 -21.78
CA GLU A 643 23.74 -43.50 -23.04
C GLU A 643 24.26 -42.19 -23.64
N ILE A 644 24.28 -41.09 -22.87
CA ILE A 644 24.80 -39.80 -23.34
C ILE A 644 26.26 -39.91 -23.80
N LEU A 645 27.10 -40.63 -23.06
CA LEU A 645 28.51 -40.82 -23.37
C LEU A 645 28.72 -41.63 -24.66
N CYS A 646 27.91 -42.66 -24.89
CA CYS A 646 27.90 -43.41 -26.15
C CYS A 646 27.58 -42.49 -27.33
N VAL A 647 26.54 -41.67 -27.23
CA VAL A 647 26.17 -40.70 -28.28
C VAL A 647 27.30 -39.71 -28.55
N ARG A 648 27.88 -39.12 -27.50
CA ARG A 648 29.01 -38.16 -27.62
C ARG A 648 30.23 -38.80 -28.25
N LEU A 649 30.68 -39.96 -27.76
CA LEU A 649 31.85 -40.66 -28.30
C LEU A 649 31.61 -41.08 -29.75
N HIS A 650 30.42 -41.55 -30.09
CA HIS A 650 30.05 -41.86 -31.47
C HIS A 650 30.16 -40.63 -32.37
N GLY A 651 29.63 -39.48 -31.93
CA GLY A 651 29.74 -38.21 -32.65
C GLY A 651 31.20 -37.77 -32.85
N ILE A 652 32.05 -37.89 -31.82
CA ILE A 652 33.48 -37.56 -31.87
C ILE A 652 34.22 -38.49 -32.83
N ILE A 653 34.01 -39.81 -32.72
CA ILE A 653 34.63 -40.81 -33.61
C ILE A 653 34.22 -40.54 -35.06
N SER A 654 32.94 -40.26 -35.31
CA SER A 654 32.42 -39.93 -36.64
C SER A 654 33.05 -38.65 -37.21
N SER A 655 33.23 -37.62 -36.38
CA SER A 655 33.94 -36.38 -36.75
C SER A 655 35.41 -36.63 -37.11
N LEU A 656 36.11 -37.44 -36.31
CA LEU A 656 37.50 -37.82 -36.57
C LEU A 656 37.65 -38.68 -37.84
N LYS A 657 36.71 -39.59 -38.13
CA LYS A 657 36.69 -40.39 -39.38
C LYS A 657 36.56 -39.52 -40.63
N ARG A 658 35.75 -38.45 -40.57
CA ARG A 658 35.54 -37.52 -41.69
C ARG A 658 36.80 -36.70 -41.98
N THR A 659 37.58 -36.40 -40.96
CA THR A 659 38.80 -35.61 -41.08
C THR A 659 39.96 -36.50 -41.54
N LYS A 660 40.44 -36.31 -42.78
CA LYS A 660 41.46 -37.18 -43.41
C LYS A 660 42.68 -37.43 -42.52
N GLN A 661 43.11 -36.42 -41.78
CA GLN A 661 44.28 -36.49 -40.90
C GLN A 661 44.08 -37.51 -39.78
N TYR A 662 42.96 -37.50 -39.06
CA TYR A 662 42.73 -38.39 -37.90
C TYR A 662 42.16 -39.77 -38.25
N ARG A 663 42.11 -40.18 -39.52
CA ARG A 663 41.61 -41.52 -39.89
C ARG A 663 42.44 -42.64 -39.26
N GLY A 664 43.76 -42.46 -39.17
CA GLY A 664 44.68 -43.41 -38.53
C GLY A 664 44.55 -43.48 -37.01
N VAL A 665 43.92 -42.48 -36.37
CA VAL A 665 43.61 -42.50 -34.93
C VAL A 665 42.46 -43.45 -34.64
N VAL A 666 41.44 -43.46 -35.50
CA VAL A 666 40.26 -44.30 -35.31
C VAL A 666 40.57 -45.78 -35.48
N SER A 667 41.55 -46.15 -36.31
CA SER A 667 42.02 -47.54 -36.46
C SER A 667 42.77 -48.09 -35.25
N ARG A 668 43.08 -47.25 -34.24
CA ARG A 668 43.72 -47.68 -32.98
C ARG A 668 42.71 -48.05 -31.88
N LEU A 669 41.42 -47.82 -32.12
CA LEU A 669 40.37 -48.14 -31.15
C LEU A 669 40.07 -49.63 -31.17
N ASP A 670 39.67 -50.16 -30.02
CA ASP A 670 39.09 -51.50 -29.94
C ASP A 670 37.82 -51.58 -30.79
N ALA A 671 37.77 -52.57 -31.68
CA ALA A 671 36.71 -52.74 -32.66
C ALA A 671 35.40 -53.15 -32.00
N GLU A 672 35.46 -53.98 -30.95
CA GLU A 672 34.28 -54.47 -30.23
C GLU A 672 33.64 -53.32 -29.44
N ALA A 673 34.42 -52.61 -28.61
CA ALA A 673 33.93 -51.46 -27.86
C ALA A 673 33.42 -50.34 -28.78
N SER A 674 34.09 -50.07 -29.91
CA SER A 674 33.64 -49.07 -30.89
C SER A 674 32.35 -49.44 -31.59
N THR A 675 32.13 -50.74 -31.85
CA THR A 675 30.89 -51.25 -32.46
C THR A 675 29.73 -51.14 -31.47
N TRP A 676 29.96 -51.51 -30.21
CA TRP A 676 28.98 -51.34 -29.14
C TRP A 676 28.58 -49.86 -28.94
N VAL A 677 29.54 -48.93 -28.84
CA VAL A 677 29.24 -47.49 -28.72
C VAL A 677 28.39 -47.00 -29.89
N LYS A 678 28.70 -47.45 -31.12
CA LYS A 678 27.91 -47.12 -32.31
C LYS A 678 26.48 -47.66 -32.20
N GLU A 679 26.31 -48.93 -31.88
CA GLU A 679 24.99 -49.56 -31.77
C GLU A 679 24.13 -48.92 -30.70
N GLN A 680 24.71 -48.58 -29.54
CA GLN A 680 23.99 -47.87 -28.49
C GLN A 680 23.59 -46.47 -28.94
N ALA A 681 24.52 -45.70 -29.52
CA ALA A 681 24.23 -44.36 -30.01
C ALA A 681 23.11 -44.33 -31.06
N GLU A 682 23.13 -45.27 -32.03
CA GLU A 682 22.13 -45.39 -33.10
C GLU A 682 20.74 -45.79 -32.58
N ARG A 683 20.66 -46.59 -31.51
CA ARG A 683 19.38 -46.90 -30.83
C ARG A 683 18.78 -45.65 -30.20
N ILE A 684 19.60 -44.84 -29.53
CA ILE A 684 19.17 -43.67 -28.78
C ILE A 684 18.77 -42.51 -29.72
N THR A 685 19.58 -42.22 -30.75
CA THR A 685 19.29 -41.12 -31.71
C THR A 685 18.07 -41.36 -32.59
N SER A 686 17.47 -42.56 -32.58
CA SER A 686 16.22 -42.84 -33.27
C SER A 686 14.97 -42.28 -32.59
N GLN A 687 15.12 -41.66 -31.40
CA GLN A 687 14.03 -41.17 -30.54
C GLN A 687 13.85 -39.63 -30.52
N ASP A 688 14.28 -38.90 -31.56
CA ASP A 688 14.17 -37.42 -31.68
C ASP A 688 14.96 -36.57 -30.65
N ASP A 689 15.81 -37.18 -29.81
CA ASP A 689 16.63 -36.44 -28.82
C ASP A 689 17.81 -35.67 -29.48
N GLU A 690 17.87 -34.35 -29.27
CA GLU A 690 18.93 -33.47 -29.77
C GLU A 690 20.09 -33.38 -28.78
N TYR A 691 21.28 -33.89 -29.16
CA TYR A 691 22.48 -33.87 -28.31
C TYR A 691 23.47 -32.78 -28.76
N THR A 692 23.88 -31.92 -27.82
CA THR A 692 24.90 -30.90 -28.12
C THR A 692 26.28 -31.55 -28.31
N PRO A 693 27.03 -31.22 -29.38
CA PRO A 693 28.38 -31.74 -29.55
C PRO A 693 29.33 -31.17 -28.48
N VAL A 694 30.06 -32.05 -27.79
CA VAL A 694 31.00 -31.71 -26.71
C VAL A 694 32.41 -32.19 -27.06
N SER A 695 33.44 -31.50 -26.54
CA SER A 695 34.82 -31.89 -26.77
C SER A 695 35.18 -33.24 -26.13
N LEU A 696 36.19 -33.91 -26.71
CA LEU A 696 36.72 -35.17 -26.20
C LEU A 696 37.29 -35.03 -24.77
N ILE A 697 37.90 -33.90 -24.44
CA ILE A 697 38.48 -33.65 -23.11
C ILE A 697 37.39 -33.62 -22.04
N ILE A 698 36.30 -32.89 -22.31
CA ILE A 698 35.18 -32.78 -21.38
C ILE A 698 34.48 -34.14 -21.24
N THR A 699 34.26 -34.84 -22.36
CA THR A 699 33.66 -36.18 -22.38
C THR A 699 34.48 -37.18 -21.56
N HIS A 700 35.81 -37.19 -21.72
CA HIS A 700 36.70 -38.03 -20.92
C HIS A 700 36.69 -37.67 -19.43
N SER A 701 36.68 -36.38 -19.08
CA SER A 701 36.57 -35.94 -17.68
C SER A 701 35.28 -36.45 -17.03
N LEU A 702 34.17 -36.43 -17.76
CA LEU A 702 32.89 -36.97 -17.30
C LEU A 702 32.94 -38.49 -17.11
N ILE A 703 33.56 -39.24 -18.03
CA ILE A 703 33.76 -40.69 -17.90
C ILE A 703 34.56 -41.05 -16.64
N LEU A 704 35.64 -40.32 -16.36
CA LEU A 704 36.45 -40.56 -15.16
C LEU A 704 35.66 -40.36 -13.86
N ARG A 705 34.75 -39.38 -13.83
CA ARG A 705 33.86 -39.15 -12.69
C ARG A 705 32.77 -40.21 -12.59
N LEU A 706 32.21 -40.62 -13.72
CA LEU A 706 31.23 -41.70 -13.73
C LEU A 706 31.84 -43.00 -13.20
N ARG A 707 33.09 -43.28 -13.58
CA ARG A 707 33.87 -44.43 -13.11
C ARG A 707 34.05 -44.41 -11.59
N SER A 708 34.39 -43.27 -10.99
CA SER A 708 34.52 -43.18 -9.53
C SER A 708 33.17 -43.33 -8.81
N MET A 709 32.05 -42.97 -9.45
CA MET A 709 30.71 -43.17 -8.90
C MET A 709 30.21 -44.62 -9.03
N ALA A 710 30.73 -45.38 -9.98
CA ALA A 710 30.25 -46.70 -10.39
C ALA A 710 31.15 -47.88 -9.95
N GLU A 711 32.04 -47.69 -8.97
CA GLU A 711 33.04 -48.69 -8.53
C GLU A 711 32.46 -50.09 -8.17
N ASN A 712 31.16 -50.20 -7.88
CA ASN A 712 30.45 -51.46 -7.61
C ASN A 712 29.14 -51.63 -8.42
N ASP A 713 29.01 -50.94 -9.56
CA ASP A 713 27.80 -50.99 -10.39
C ASP A 713 27.87 -52.11 -11.45
N ALA A 714 26.71 -52.63 -11.85
CA ALA A 714 26.61 -53.63 -12.92
C ALA A 714 27.14 -53.10 -14.27
N LEU A 715 27.15 -51.78 -14.46
CA LEU A 715 27.64 -51.10 -15.66
C LEU A 715 29.16 -50.80 -15.61
N SER A 716 29.88 -51.21 -14.57
CA SER A 716 31.31 -50.91 -14.39
C SER A 716 32.18 -51.38 -15.58
N GLU A 717 31.90 -52.56 -16.15
CA GLU A 717 32.60 -53.05 -17.34
C GLU A 717 32.38 -52.14 -18.56
N GLN A 718 31.15 -51.69 -18.78
CA GLN A 718 30.82 -50.78 -19.88
C GLN A 718 31.50 -49.42 -19.71
N ILE A 719 31.55 -48.91 -18.48
CA ILE A 719 32.23 -47.65 -18.15
C ILE A 719 33.74 -47.76 -18.35
N ASN A 720 34.35 -48.90 -18.00
CA ASN A 720 35.76 -49.17 -18.27
C ASN A 720 36.05 -49.20 -19.79
N SER A 721 35.15 -49.77 -20.59
CA SER A 721 35.25 -49.73 -22.06
C SER A 721 35.16 -48.31 -22.61
N LEU A 722 34.24 -47.47 -22.11
CA LEU A 722 34.16 -46.05 -22.45
C LEU A 722 35.44 -45.28 -22.05
N CYS A 723 36.01 -45.61 -20.88
CA CYS A 723 37.26 -45.03 -20.39
C CYS A 723 38.41 -45.35 -21.34
N LEU A 724 38.59 -46.63 -21.70
CA LEU A 724 39.62 -47.09 -22.63
C LEU A 724 39.51 -46.42 -24.02
N ILE A 725 38.30 -46.33 -24.57
CA ILE A 725 38.07 -45.63 -25.85
C ILE A 725 38.48 -44.16 -25.74
N SER A 726 38.00 -43.46 -24.72
CA SER A 726 38.27 -42.03 -24.55
C SER A 726 39.75 -41.72 -24.29
N GLU A 727 40.45 -42.54 -23.51
CA GLU A 727 41.89 -42.45 -23.27
C GLU A 727 42.70 -42.68 -24.53
N THR A 728 42.34 -43.72 -25.30
CA THR A 728 43.00 -44.07 -26.56
C THR A 728 42.84 -42.95 -27.58
N LEU A 729 41.62 -42.39 -27.68
CA LEU A 729 41.35 -41.22 -28.52
C LEU A 729 42.18 -40.01 -28.08
N LEU A 730 42.20 -39.68 -26.79
CA LEU A 730 42.94 -38.51 -26.30
C LEU A 730 44.44 -38.62 -26.56
N LYS A 731 45.02 -39.79 -26.28
CA LYS A 731 46.45 -40.05 -26.51
C LYS A 731 46.78 -39.96 -28.00
N ALA A 732 45.99 -40.62 -28.84
CA ALA A 732 46.24 -40.67 -30.28
C ALA A 732 46.04 -39.31 -30.96
N VAL A 733 45.03 -38.52 -30.54
CA VAL A 733 44.85 -37.13 -31.01
C VAL A 733 46.02 -36.25 -30.57
N ARG A 734 46.49 -36.35 -29.32
CA ARG A 734 47.65 -35.58 -28.83
C ARG A 734 48.94 -35.92 -29.58
N GLU A 735 49.23 -37.21 -29.78
CA GLU A 735 50.40 -37.67 -30.55
C GLU A 735 50.35 -37.11 -31.98
N GLN A 736 49.19 -37.14 -32.61
CA GLN A 736 49.03 -36.63 -33.97
C GLN A 736 49.16 -35.10 -34.06
N GLU A 737 48.65 -34.36 -33.09
CA GLU A 737 48.86 -32.91 -33.00
C GLU A 737 50.32 -32.55 -32.72
N GLN A 738 51.00 -33.30 -31.85
CA GLN A 738 52.43 -33.11 -31.59
C GLN A 738 53.27 -33.38 -32.84
N GLN A 739 52.97 -34.45 -33.57
CA GLN A 739 53.63 -34.75 -34.85
C GLN A 739 53.42 -33.62 -35.86
N ARG A 740 52.21 -33.08 -35.93
CA ARG A 740 51.89 -31.92 -36.79
C ARG A 740 52.66 -30.66 -36.39
N VAL A 741 52.80 -30.36 -35.11
CA VAL A 741 53.58 -29.20 -34.64
C VAL A 741 55.08 -29.36 -34.93
N MET A 742 55.58 -30.59 -35.02
CA MET A 742 56.97 -30.85 -35.42
C MET A 742 57.18 -30.89 -36.94
N ASP A 743 56.12 -31.15 -37.72
CA ASP A 743 56.14 -31.21 -39.20
C ASP A 743 55.84 -29.84 -39.87
N VAL A 744 55.48 -28.81 -39.10
CA VAL A 744 55.31 -27.39 -39.51
C VAL A 744 56.53 -26.60 -39.06
#